data_AF-A0A438CXR3-F1
#
_entry.id   AF-A0A438CXR3-F1
#
_cell.length_a   1.000
_cell.length_b   1.000
_cell.length_c   1.000
_cell.angle_alpha   90.00
_cell.angle_beta   90.00
_cell.angle_gamma   90.00
#
_symmetry.space_group_name_H-M   'P 1'
#
loop_
_entity.id
_entity.type
_entity.pdbx_description
1 polymer ?
#
loop_
_entity_poly.entity_id
_entity_poly.type
_entity_poly.pdbx_seq_one_letter_code
_entity_poly.pdbx_strand_id
1 'polypeptide(L)'
;MGGRENEKKISPMEKAIHLEGGRITLIKSTLASIPIYFLSLIRIPKSVTKRIEKIQRDFLWGGGRLERKAHLIKWKVVCSLKEEGGLGIRKIDVLNKALLGKWVWRYAYEKENLWKRVIGVKYGQEGCGWRTKDVCGPYGVGVWKEIMKEVDWCWESIVFKVGKGTRILFWMDKWCGNEALSQIFPQLFTLAGNRNAKVSEVWDSSLGQGGWNLRLARDFNDWELEQIGNMLNLLKDFRTSTEEDAVRWKRESNGVFGAKGAYKILVGSSACVFPNRRIWMDKVPTKVSFFAWEASWGKILTLDKLQRRGWQLPNRCFLCGCEEESANHIMLHCTVVKTLWEIALAIFGVQWVFPESVIEVLLSWRGSFVGKKRKDTWNSIPLCIFWTVWKERNRLFGVACGHLRVECDFAAFLSDKRWATVRPHFQILAKKQESESAERKLSHCVWMLLFLYDALCVCIDLIIPSLMHCNSLTNDLLNKDYNFDHKFTLLMQSPGGMGVTATGWKKDQIFFGDVSTLYKSGNTTVDLKLDTHSNVSTKVTAHDILPCTKVACSFKIPDHKSGKLDVQYLHPHAAIDSSIGLNPTPLLELSAAIGSKDLSLGGEVGLNTASASFTKYNAGIGINKPDFSVAVLLCLQKGQLETPTVEGNILKALQSLLNGFLLLPFLGGVSSTVAVHFPLELRFSRLCRTDKGETLKASYIHSVNPPYGGTTVAAELTHKFNTYENSFTIGSAHVVDPYTMMKTRLSNNGKFAMLCQREWRPKSLITVSGEYDPKANNGATKLGLALALKP
;
A
#
# COMPACT_ATOMS: atom_id res chain seq x y z
N MET A 1 28.50 0.84 29.77
CA MET A 1 27.95 1.99 29.01
C MET A 1 26.88 1.48 28.07
N GLY A 2 25.64 1.38 28.57
CA GLY A 2 24.47 1.07 27.75
C GLY A 2 23.81 2.37 27.32
N GLY A 3 23.67 2.57 26.01
CA GLY A 3 23.03 3.77 25.49
C GLY A 3 23.13 3.87 23.98
N ARG A 4 22.20 3.20 23.27
CA ARG A 4 21.55 3.61 22.01
C ARG A 4 20.82 2.41 21.36
N GLU A 5 19.69 2.05 21.94
CA GLU A 5 18.58 1.44 21.20
C GLU A 5 17.34 2.25 21.58
N ASN A 6 16.97 3.22 20.74
CA ASN A 6 15.64 3.86 20.73
C ASN A 6 15.54 4.81 19.53
N GLU A 7 15.60 4.27 18.30
CA GLU A 7 15.01 4.96 17.15
C GLU A 7 13.54 4.55 16.99
N LYS A 8 12.70 5.36 17.65
CA LYS A 8 11.28 5.66 17.42
C LYS A 8 10.47 4.65 16.60
N LYS A 9 9.91 3.65 17.28
CA LYS A 9 8.60 3.10 16.89
C LYS A 9 7.59 4.25 16.91
N ILE A 10 7.22 4.78 15.74
CA ILE A 10 6.10 5.71 15.60
C ILE A 10 4.88 5.06 16.27
N SER A 11 4.30 5.75 17.25
CA SER A 11 3.18 5.23 18.01
C SER A 11 2.00 4.92 17.09
N PRO A 12 1.14 3.93 17.41
CA PRO A 12 -0.09 3.66 16.66
C PRO A 12 -0.96 4.93 16.47
N MET A 13 -0.91 5.84 17.46
CA MET A 13 -1.63 7.11 17.44
C MET A 13 -1.08 8.08 16.39
N GLU A 14 0.24 8.20 16.24
CA GLU A 14 0.87 9.02 15.20
C GLU A 14 0.56 8.47 13.80
N LYS A 15 0.59 7.14 13.60
CA LYS A 15 0.17 6.52 12.33
C LYS A 15 -1.30 6.83 11.97
N ALA A 16 -2.19 6.84 12.97
CA ALA A 16 -3.61 7.18 12.78
C ALA A 16 -3.83 8.65 12.40
N ILE A 17 -2.97 9.57 12.83
CA ILE A 17 -3.04 11.00 12.46
C ILE A 17 -2.65 11.21 10.98
N HIS A 18 -1.84 10.34 10.39
CA HIS A 18 -1.42 10.48 9.00
C HIS A 18 -2.40 9.89 7.97
N LEU A 19 -3.30 8.99 8.38
CA LEU A 19 -4.30 8.37 7.50
C LEU A 19 -5.68 9.03 7.65
N GLU A 20 -6.34 9.40 6.55
CA GLU A 20 -7.69 10.01 6.55
C GLU A 20 -8.73 9.15 7.27
N GLY A 21 -8.69 7.82 7.05
CA GLY A 21 -9.52 6.86 7.78
C GLY A 21 -9.23 6.84 9.29
N GLY A 22 -7.97 7.04 9.68
CA GLY A 22 -7.56 7.16 11.08
C GLY A 22 -8.11 8.43 11.73
N ARG A 23 -8.06 9.57 11.01
CA ARG A 23 -8.63 10.85 11.48
C ARG A 23 -10.13 10.79 11.68
N ILE A 24 -10.88 10.19 10.76
CA ILE A 24 -12.34 10.00 10.94
C ILE A 24 -12.62 9.20 12.21
N THR A 25 -11.83 8.15 12.44
CA THR A 25 -11.98 7.30 13.62
C THR A 25 -11.71 8.10 14.88
N LEU A 26 -10.63 8.90 14.90
CA LEU A 26 -10.31 9.80 16.01
C LEU A 26 -11.40 10.86 16.23
N ILE A 27 -11.92 11.49 15.18
CA ILE A 27 -13.03 12.45 15.32
C ILE A 27 -14.23 11.79 16.01
N LYS A 28 -14.57 10.57 15.61
CA LYS A 28 -15.73 9.85 16.17
C LYS A 28 -15.47 9.34 17.60
N SER A 29 -14.26 8.90 17.90
CA SER A 29 -13.93 8.30 19.19
C SER A 29 -13.56 9.31 20.26
N THR A 30 -12.94 10.45 19.90
CA THR A 30 -12.46 11.47 20.85
C THR A 30 -13.22 12.78 20.71
N LEU A 31 -13.14 13.47 19.57
CA LEU A 31 -13.70 14.82 19.41
C LEU A 31 -15.23 14.85 19.45
N ALA A 32 -15.89 13.75 19.10
CA ALA A 32 -17.33 13.62 19.18
C ALA A 32 -17.82 13.07 20.53
N SER A 33 -16.96 12.40 21.32
CA SER A 33 -17.33 11.77 22.60
C SER A 33 -17.14 12.70 23.80
N ILE A 34 -16.05 13.45 23.84
CA ILE A 34 -15.71 14.43 24.89
C ILE A 34 -16.87 15.41 25.16
N PRO A 35 -17.50 16.04 24.14
CA PRO A 35 -18.56 17.00 24.40
C PRO A 35 -19.92 16.35 24.73
N ILE A 36 -20.10 15.02 24.62
CA ILE A 36 -21.43 14.38 24.74
C ILE A 36 -22.09 14.70 26.07
N TYR A 37 -21.34 14.69 27.17
CA TYR A 37 -21.89 14.99 28.50
C TYR A 37 -22.52 16.39 28.52
N PHE A 38 -21.77 17.40 28.08
CA PHE A 38 -22.25 18.79 28.01
C PHE A 38 -23.40 18.95 27.00
N LEU A 39 -23.31 18.30 25.83
CA LEU A 39 -24.36 18.30 24.81
C LEU A 39 -25.64 17.61 25.29
N SER A 40 -25.57 16.76 26.30
CA SER A 40 -26.77 16.10 26.87
C SER A 40 -27.48 16.97 27.89
N LEU A 41 -26.81 17.95 28.49
CA LEU A 41 -27.37 18.76 29.56
C LEU A 41 -27.70 20.18 29.08
N ILE A 42 -26.88 20.77 28.23
CA ILE A 42 -26.94 22.20 27.91
C ILE A 42 -27.26 22.39 26.44
N ARG A 43 -28.16 23.33 26.14
CA ARG A 43 -28.37 23.82 24.77
C ARG A 43 -27.15 24.61 24.32
N ILE A 44 -26.43 24.09 23.33
CA ILE A 44 -25.16 24.69 22.92
C ILE A 44 -25.38 25.96 22.07
N PRO A 45 -24.67 27.08 22.35
CA PRO A 45 -24.74 28.25 21.50
C PRO A 45 -24.21 27.97 20.09
N LYS A 46 -24.86 28.55 19.07
CA LYS A 46 -24.49 28.34 17.65
C LYS A 46 -23.03 28.71 17.35
N SER A 47 -22.46 29.69 18.05
CA SER A 47 -21.05 30.09 17.90
C SER A 47 -20.09 28.98 18.33
N VAL A 48 -20.37 28.30 19.44
CA VAL A 48 -19.58 27.19 19.95
C VAL A 48 -19.70 25.98 19.02
N THR A 49 -20.91 25.67 18.55
CA THR A 49 -21.13 24.62 17.53
C THR A 49 -20.26 24.86 16.29
N LYS A 50 -20.29 26.07 15.73
CA LYS A 50 -19.47 26.45 14.56
C LYS A 50 -17.97 26.29 14.85
N ARG A 51 -17.51 26.62 16.06
CA ARG A 51 -16.10 26.48 16.47
C ARG A 51 -15.68 25.01 16.58
N ILE A 52 -16.51 24.16 17.19
CA ILE A 52 -16.24 22.72 17.28
C ILE A 52 -16.23 22.07 15.90
N GLU A 53 -17.23 22.37 15.07
CA GLU A 53 -17.29 21.85 13.69
C GLU A 53 -16.12 22.35 12.83
N LYS A 54 -15.65 23.59 13.07
CA LYS A 54 -14.43 24.10 12.44
C LYS A 54 -13.22 23.26 12.83
N ILE A 55 -13.02 22.98 14.13
CA ILE A 55 -11.91 22.13 14.60
C ILE A 55 -11.99 20.72 13.98
N GLN A 56 -13.17 20.10 13.96
CA GLN A 56 -13.35 18.77 13.37
C GLN A 56 -13.04 18.75 11.87
N ARG A 57 -13.48 19.78 11.14
CA ARG A 57 -13.23 19.93 9.70
C ARG A 57 -11.77 20.20 9.41
N ASP A 58 -11.16 21.14 10.13
CA ASP A 58 -9.76 21.51 9.96
C ASP A 58 -8.85 20.33 10.35
N PHE A 59 -9.24 19.50 11.32
CA PHE A 59 -8.53 18.27 11.66
C PHE A 59 -8.71 17.16 10.61
N LEU A 60 -9.91 17.00 10.03
CA LEU A 60 -10.13 16.00 8.98
C LEU A 60 -9.25 16.28 7.76
N TRP A 61 -9.29 17.52 7.27
CA TRP A 61 -8.59 17.93 6.05
C TRP A 61 -7.12 18.29 6.32
N GLY A 62 -6.82 18.95 7.43
CA GLY A 62 -5.47 19.40 7.80
C GLY A 62 -4.52 18.22 8.01
N GLY A 63 -3.40 18.21 7.29
CA GLY A 63 -2.30 17.31 7.57
C GLY A 63 -1.84 17.43 9.03
N GLY A 64 -1.07 16.46 9.54
CA GLY A 64 -0.30 16.68 10.78
C GLY A 64 0.56 17.96 10.70
N ARG A 65 1.03 18.45 11.86
CA ARG A 65 1.66 19.77 12.12
C ARG A 65 1.98 20.61 10.85
N LEU A 66 1.14 21.65 10.64
CA LEU A 66 1.34 22.85 9.79
C LEU A 66 0.89 22.81 8.31
N GLU A 67 0.47 21.68 7.73
CA GLU A 67 -0.02 21.69 6.34
C GLU A 67 -1.53 22.01 6.25
N ARG A 68 -1.86 23.22 5.75
CA ARG A 68 -3.22 23.59 5.36
C ARG A 68 -3.58 22.90 4.05
N LYS A 69 -4.41 21.85 4.10
CA LYS A 69 -5.03 21.25 2.90
C LYS A 69 -6.41 21.84 2.63
N ALA A 70 -6.77 21.95 1.35
CA ALA A 70 -8.06 22.50 0.93
C ALA A 70 -9.23 21.57 1.28
N HIS A 71 -10.35 22.16 1.72
CA HIS A 71 -11.58 21.42 2.01
C HIS A 71 -12.25 21.01 0.68
N LEU A 72 -12.18 19.73 0.32
CA LEU A 72 -12.67 19.26 -0.99
C LEU A 72 -14.19 19.15 -1.04
N ILE A 73 -14.81 18.69 0.05
CA ILE A 73 -16.26 18.42 0.14
C ILE A 73 -16.90 19.32 1.20
N LYS A 74 -18.12 19.80 0.92
CA LYS A 74 -18.92 20.62 1.85
C LYS A 74 -19.17 19.84 3.14
N TRP A 75 -18.97 20.49 4.29
CA TRP A 75 -19.14 19.85 5.61
C TRP A 75 -20.53 19.23 5.83
N LYS A 76 -21.59 19.86 5.28
CA LYS A 76 -22.95 19.31 5.35
C LYS A 76 -23.07 17.90 4.75
N VAL A 77 -22.31 17.62 3.68
CA VAL A 77 -22.25 16.30 3.01
C VAL A 77 -21.39 15.33 3.83
N VAL A 78 -20.25 15.79 4.36
CA VAL A 78 -19.42 14.97 5.27
C VAL A 78 -20.23 14.45 6.47
N CYS A 79 -21.13 15.28 7.01
CA CYS A 79 -21.96 14.95 8.16
C CYS A 79 -23.24 14.13 7.85
N SER A 80 -23.56 13.86 6.58
CA SER A 80 -24.70 12.98 6.27
C SER A 80 -24.39 11.53 6.62
N LEU A 81 -25.43 10.68 6.61
CA LEU A 81 -25.26 9.26 6.86
C LEU A 81 -24.43 8.64 5.73
N LYS A 82 -23.71 7.54 6.03
CA LYS A 82 -22.94 6.82 5.01
C LYS A 82 -23.83 6.34 3.85
N GLU A 83 -25.08 5.98 4.15
CA GLU A 83 -26.10 5.57 3.19
C GLU A 83 -26.50 6.68 2.21
N GLU A 84 -26.31 7.94 2.60
CA GLU A 84 -26.59 9.15 1.80
C GLU A 84 -25.31 9.77 1.25
N GLY A 85 -24.19 9.04 1.29
CA GLY A 85 -22.90 9.49 0.79
C GLY A 85 -22.11 10.41 1.70
N GLY A 86 -22.40 10.44 3.00
CA GLY A 86 -21.55 11.11 3.99
C GLY A 86 -20.53 10.19 4.66
N LEU A 87 -19.74 10.74 5.59
CA LEU A 87 -18.79 9.98 6.40
C LEU A 87 -19.40 9.53 7.74
N GLY A 88 -20.64 9.94 8.04
CA GLY A 88 -21.32 9.63 9.29
C GLY A 88 -20.74 10.37 10.49
N ILE A 89 -20.17 11.55 10.28
CA ILE A 89 -19.81 12.48 11.37
C ILE A 89 -21.10 13.17 11.81
N ARG A 90 -21.41 13.14 13.11
CA ARG A 90 -22.67 13.72 13.60
C ARG A 90 -22.57 15.24 13.65
N LYS A 91 -23.59 15.94 13.15
CA LYS A 91 -23.70 17.38 13.34
C LYS A 91 -23.99 17.67 14.81
N ILE A 92 -23.24 18.61 15.39
CA ILE A 92 -23.28 18.85 16.84
C ILE A 92 -24.59 19.50 17.25
N ASP A 93 -25.18 20.35 16.40
CA ASP A 93 -26.49 20.97 16.62
C ASP A 93 -27.62 19.93 16.70
N VAL A 94 -27.71 19.03 15.72
CA VAL A 94 -28.75 17.99 15.64
C VAL A 94 -28.54 16.94 16.73
N LEU A 95 -27.27 16.62 17.04
CA LEU A 95 -26.96 15.73 18.16
C LEU A 95 -27.36 16.34 19.50
N ASN A 96 -27.12 17.63 19.73
CA ASN A 96 -27.56 18.34 20.94
C ASN A 96 -29.09 18.26 21.06
N LYS A 97 -29.83 18.61 20.00
CA LYS A 97 -31.30 18.49 20.00
C LYS A 97 -31.77 17.08 20.34
N ALA A 98 -31.20 16.05 19.70
CA ALA A 98 -31.56 14.66 19.97
C ALA A 98 -31.26 14.23 21.41
N LEU A 99 -30.14 14.68 21.99
CA LEU A 99 -29.77 14.34 23.37
C LEU A 99 -30.64 15.07 24.40
N LEU A 100 -30.98 16.34 24.16
CA LEU A 100 -31.91 17.09 25.03
C LEU A 100 -33.31 16.46 25.00
N GLY A 101 -33.78 16.00 23.84
CA GLY A 101 -35.04 15.25 23.71
C GLY A 101 -35.09 13.98 24.57
N LYS A 102 -33.94 13.37 24.89
CA LYS A 102 -33.89 12.22 25.81
C LYS A 102 -34.42 12.58 27.20
N TRP A 103 -34.18 13.80 27.69
CA TRP A 103 -34.67 14.22 29.01
C TRP A 103 -36.17 14.45 29.02
N VAL A 104 -36.72 14.98 27.93
CA VAL A 104 -38.16 15.12 27.71
C VAL A 104 -38.83 13.74 27.72
N TRP A 105 -38.27 12.79 26.97
CA TRP A 105 -38.74 11.40 27.00
C TRP A 105 -38.66 10.78 28.40
N ARG A 106 -37.54 10.93 29.10
CA ARG A 106 -37.36 10.40 30.46
C ARG A 106 -38.36 11.01 31.44
N TYR A 107 -38.71 12.27 31.29
CA TYR A 107 -39.72 12.91 32.13
C TYR A 107 -41.11 12.29 31.92
N ALA A 108 -41.48 12.00 30.67
CA ALA A 108 -42.73 11.32 30.37
C ALA A 108 -42.72 9.84 30.80
N TYR A 109 -41.62 9.13 30.55
CA TYR A 109 -41.51 7.67 30.76
C TYR A 109 -41.26 7.28 32.22
N GLU A 110 -40.40 7.99 32.95
CA GLU A 110 -40.07 7.70 34.35
C GLU A 110 -41.17 8.23 35.28
N LYS A 111 -41.58 7.41 36.26
CA LYS A 111 -42.77 7.70 37.08
C LYS A 111 -42.46 8.43 38.37
N GLU A 112 -41.57 7.87 39.20
CA GLU A 112 -41.40 8.22 40.62
C GLU A 112 -40.05 8.87 40.95
N ASN A 113 -39.22 9.21 39.96
CA ASN A 113 -37.87 9.67 40.22
C ASN A 113 -37.83 11.07 40.88
N LEU A 114 -36.96 11.24 41.88
CA LEU A 114 -36.83 12.49 42.64
C LEU A 114 -36.63 13.72 41.74
N TRP A 115 -35.80 13.62 40.70
CA TRP A 115 -35.54 14.72 39.77
C TRP A 115 -36.81 15.18 39.04
N LYS A 116 -37.71 14.25 38.67
CA LYS A 116 -39.00 14.56 38.03
C LYS A 116 -39.93 15.28 39.01
N ARG A 117 -39.98 14.84 40.27
CA ARG A 117 -40.79 15.49 41.32
C ARG A 117 -40.33 16.93 41.55
N VAL A 118 -39.02 17.15 41.69
CA VAL A 118 -38.43 18.49 41.86
C VAL A 118 -38.79 19.41 40.68
N ILE A 119 -38.67 18.92 39.45
CA ILE A 119 -39.02 19.68 38.24
C ILE A 119 -40.52 19.96 38.17
N GLY A 120 -41.37 18.98 38.47
CA GLY A 120 -42.82 19.12 38.49
C GLY A 120 -43.32 20.12 39.52
N VAL A 121 -42.72 20.14 40.72
CA VAL A 121 -43.04 21.14 41.76
C VAL A 121 -42.56 22.54 41.36
N LYS A 122 -41.36 22.64 40.77
CA LYS A 122 -40.77 23.94 40.40
C LYS A 122 -41.48 24.63 39.24
N TYR A 123 -41.87 23.88 38.21
CA TYR A 123 -42.42 24.45 36.96
C TYR A 123 -43.91 24.16 36.75
N GLY A 124 -44.52 23.29 37.55
CA GLY A 124 -45.89 22.82 37.36
C GLY A 124 -46.01 21.72 36.30
N GLN A 125 -47.11 20.97 36.36
CA GLN A 125 -47.40 19.84 35.47
C GLN A 125 -48.62 20.13 34.57
N GLU A 126 -48.58 19.59 33.36
CA GLU A 126 -49.61 19.69 32.33
C GLU A 126 -49.80 18.33 31.62
N GLY A 127 -50.95 18.13 30.96
CA GLY A 127 -51.27 16.90 30.25
C GLY A 127 -51.25 15.69 31.18
N CYS A 128 -51.99 15.73 32.28
CA CYS A 128 -52.07 14.64 33.27
C CYS A 128 -50.70 14.17 33.83
N GLY A 129 -49.71 15.08 33.90
CA GLY A 129 -48.37 14.80 34.44
C GLY A 129 -47.36 14.30 33.41
N TRP A 130 -47.72 14.24 32.13
CA TRP A 130 -46.80 13.89 31.05
C TRP A 130 -45.83 15.03 30.71
N ARG A 131 -46.27 16.29 30.86
CA ARG A 131 -45.49 17.48 30.49
C ARG A 131 -45.33 18.43 31.67
N THR A 132 -44.32 19.29 31.63
CA THR A 132 -44.30 20.48 32.48
C THR A 132 -45.02 21.61 31.79
N LYS A 133 -45.55 22.57 32.54
CA LYS A 133 -46.07 23.82 31.96
C LYS A 133 -44.95 24.59 31.24
N ASP A 134 -45.32 25.45 30.31
CA ASP A 134 -44.38 26.32 29.61
C ASP A 134 -43.60 27.21 30.59
N VAL A 135 -42.27 27.14 30.50
CA VAL A 135 -41.35 27.82 31.42
C VAL A 135 -41.13 29.28 30.97
N CYS A 136 -42.18 30.09 31.02
CA CYS A 136 -42.13 31.53 30.71
C CYS A 136 -41.87 32.35 31.99
N GLY A 137 -40.60 32.67 32.25
CA GLY A 137 -40.21 33.61 33.29
C GLY A 137 -39.04 34.50 32.82
N PRO A 138 -39.02 35.80 33.14
CA PRO A 138 -38.00 36.74 32.65
C PRO A 138 -36.59 36.48 33.22
N TYR A 139 -36.47 35.81 34.38
CA TYR A 139 -35.19 35.58 35.06
C TYR A 139 -34.87 34.09 35.28
N GLY A 140 -33.57 33.76 35.30
CA GLY A 140 -33.03 32.43 35.59
C GLY A 140 -32.61 31.61 34.35
N VAL A 141 -31.34 31.21 34.31
CA VAL A 141 -30.76 30.24 33.37
C VAL A 141 -30.87 28.82 33.97
N GLY A 142 -32.08 28.27 33.93
CA GLY A 142 -32.31 26.88 34.35
C GLY A 142 -32.03 25.88 33.23
N VAL A 143 -31.32 24.80 33.52
CA VAL A 143 -31.05 23.70 32.56
C VAL A 143 -32.34 23.17 31.92
N TRP A 144 -33.37 22.93 32.73
CA TRP A 144 -34.69 22.48 32.25
C TRP A 144 -35.37 23.50 31.32
N LYS A 145 -35.24 24.79 31.63
CA LYS A 145 -35.80 25.88 30.81
C LYS A 145 -35.19 25.91 29.42
N GLU A 146 -33.88 25.65 29.29
CA GLU A 146 -33.21 25.56 27.98
C GLU A 146 -33.56 24.28 27.22
N ILE A 147 -33.77 23.15 27.90
CA ILE A 147 -34.28 21.91 27.29
C ILE A 147 -35.67 22.15 26.71
N MET A 148 -36.56 22.81 27.47
CA MET A 148 -37.94 23.10 27.07
C MET A 148 -38.08 23.98 25.82
N LYS A 149 -37.01 24.65 25.36
CA LYS A 149 -37.02 25.44 24.10
C LYS A 149 -36.90 24.59 22.82
N GLU A 150 -36.60 23.30 22.93
CA GLU A 150 -36.32 22.42 21.78
C GLU A 150 -37.12 21.09 21.86
N VAL A 151 -38.40 21.17 22.25
CA VAL A 151 -39.21 19.99 22.65
C VAL A 151 -40.34 19.62 21.70
N ASP A 152 -40.78 20.53 20.83
CA ASP A 152 -41.98 20.33 20.00
C ASP A 152 -41.88 19.08 19.12
N TRP A 153 -40.75 18.93 18.42
CA TRP A 153 -40.46 17.76 17.58
C TRP A 153 -40.47 16.43 18.37
N CYS A 154 -40.10 16.48 19.66
CA CYS A 154 -40.04 15.31 20.53
C CYS A 154 -41.45 14.88 20.92
N TRP A 155 -42.31 15.84 21.29
CA TRP A 155 -43.71 15.61 21.62
C TRP A 155 -44.54 15.12 20.43
N GLU A 156 -44.25 15.62 19.22
CA GLU A 156 -44.89 15.12 17.99
C GLU A 156 -44.58 13.63 17.71
N SER A 157 -43.45 13.14 18.24
CA SER A 157 -42.94 11.78 18.03
C SER A 157 -43.35 10.79 19.14
N ILE A 158 -44.05 11.25 20.19
CA ILE A 158 -44.55 10.43 21.29
C ILE A 158 -46.01 10.03 21.04
N VAL A 159 -46.30 8.74 21.26
CA VAL A 159 -47.63 8.12 21.20
C VAL A 159 -47.90 7.48 22.54
N PHE A 160 -49.15 7.39 22.97
CA PHE A 160 -49.54 6.81 24.26
C PHE A 160 -50.09 5.39 24.08
N LYS A 161 -49.73 4.49 24.99
CA LYS A 161 -50.30 3.15 25.13
C LYS A 161 -51.30 3.19 26.29
N VAL A 162 -52.55 2.87 25.99
CA VAL A 162 -53.62 2.79 26.99
C VAL A 162 -53.40 1.59 27.91
N GLY A 163 -53.40 1.85 29.21
CA GLY A 163 -53.50 0.86 30.28
C GLY A 163 -54.78 1.12 31.07
N LYS A 164 -54.66 1.63 32.30
CA LYS A 164 -55.78 2.08 33.15
C LYS A 164 -56.59 3.25 32.58
N GLY A 165 -56.02 4.03 31.66
CA GLY A 165 -56.69 5.17 31.01
C GLY A 165 -56.83 6.43 31.85
N THR A 166 -56.16 6.52 33.00
CA THR A 166 -56.32 7.62 33.97
C THR A 166 -55.46 8.86 33.66
N ARG A 167 -54.45 8.71 32.80
CA ARG A 167 -53.53 9.78 32.40
C ARG A 167 -53.66 10.18 30.93
N ILE A 168 -54.49 9.52 30.13
CA ILE A 168 -54.63 9.77 28.70
C ILE A 168 -55.97 10.46 28.43
N LEU A 169 -55.93 11.57 27.70
CA LEU A 169 -57.12 12.28 27.22
C LEU A 169 -57.64 11.61 25.94
N PHE A 170 -58.91 11.24 25.95
CA PHE A 170 -59.53 10.47 24.88
C PHE A 170 -59.43 11.17 23.52
N TRP A 171 -59.77 12.47 23.45
CA TRP A 171 -59.82 13.22 22.18
C TRP A 171 -58.52 13.88 21.76
N MET A 172 -57.71 14.33 22.72
CA MET A 172 -56.58 15.23 22.48
C MET A 172 -55.23 14.50 22.37
N ASP A 173 -55.09 13.35 23.04
CA ASP A 173 -53.84 12.59 23.02
C ASP A 173 -53.76 11.61 21.85
N LYS A 174 -52.53 11.34 21.37
CA LYS A 174 -52.26 10.37 20.30
C LYS A 174 -52.11 8.97 20.90
N TRP A 175 -53.20 8.24 21.05
CA TRP A 175 -53.16 6.86 21.54
C TRP A 175 -53.76 5.83 20.55
N CYS A 176 -54.55 6.30 19.59
CA CYS A 176 -55.19 5.49 18.57
C CYS A 176 -54.64 5.81 17.17
N GLY A 177 -53.35 5.53 16.96
CA GLY A 177 -52.65 5.78 15.69
C GLY A 177 -51.69 6.97 15.74
N ASN A 178 -51.51 7.64 14.58
CA ASN A 178 -50.49 8.67 14.39
C ASN A 178 -50.94 10.10 14.69
N GLU A 179 -52.25 10.30 14.81
CA GLU A 179 -52.96 11.58 15.01
C GLU A 179 -53.95 11.44 16.17
N ALA A 180 -54.39 12.57 16.73
CA ALA A 180 -55.37 12.57 17.81
C ALA A 180 -56.78 12.33 17.24
N LEU A 181 -57.68 11.72 18.02
CA LEU A 181 -59.06 11.44 17.56
C LEU A 181 -59.82 12.72 17.19
N SER A 182 -59.50 13.85 17.84
CA SER A 182 -60.01 15.18 17.47
C SER A 182 -59.61 15.65 16.06
N GLN A 183 -58.48 15.16 15.52
CA GLN A 183 -58.01 15.49 14.18
C GLN A 183 -58.60 14.55 13.12
N ILE A 184 -58.76 13.27 13.47
CA ILE A 184 -59.34 12.24 12.58
C ILE A 184 -60.85 12.44 12.43
N PHE A 185 -61.53 12.80 13.53
CA PHE A 185 -62.98 12.99 13.60
C PHE A 185 -63.33 14.38 14.15
N PRO A 186 -63.06 15.47 13.40
CA PRO A 186 -63.27 16.83 13.88
C PRO A 186 -64.75 17.13 14.15
N GLN A 187 -65.66 16.58 13.34
CA GLN A 187 -67.11 16.76 13.52
C GLN A 187 -67.59 16.12 14.83
N LEU A 188 -67.18 14.88 15.12
CA LEU A 188 -67.53 14.20 16.37
C LEU A 188 -66.91 14.88 17.59
N PHE A 189 -65.71 15.46 17.45
CA PHE A 189 -65.08 16.23 18.52
C PHE A 189 -65.85 17.51 18.88
N THR A 190 -66.48 18.18 17.90
CA THR A 190 -67.32 19.35 18.21
C THR A 190 -68.53 18.99 19.07
N LEU A 191 -69.09 17.79 18.86
CA LEU A 191 -70.25 17.24 19.56
C LEU A 191 -69.91 16.55 20.89
N ALA A 192 -68.62 16.37 21.21
CA ALA A 192 -68.19 15.76 22.45
C ALA A 192 -68.62 16.60 23.67
N GLY A 193 -69.43 16.01 24.55
CA GLY A 193 -69.91 16.67 25.77
C GLY A 193 -68.77 16.99 26.76
N ASN A 194 -67.71 16.17 26.76
CA ASN A 194 -66.47 16.47 27.46
C ASN A 194 -65.25 16.27 26.54
N ARG A 195 -64.67 17.40 26.10
CA ARG A 195 -63.49 17.42 25.21
C ARG A 195 -62.19 17.00 25.91
N ASN A 196 -62.14 17.13 27.24
CA ASN A 196 -61.00 16.75 28.07
C ASN A 196 -61.26 15.45 28.86
N ALA A 197 -62.18 14.61 28.39
CA ALA A 197 -62.48 13.33 29.02
C ALA A 197 -61.26 12.39 29.02
N LYS A 198 -61.06 11.67 30.12
CA LYS A 198 -60.03 10.63 30.20
C LYS A 198 -60.51 9.33 29.58
N VAL A 199 -59.59 8.51 29.08
CA VAL A 199 -59.95 7.19 28.51
C VAL A 199 -60.69 6.32 29.52
N SER A 200 -60.32 6.37 30.81
CA SER A 200 -61.01 5.66 31.89
C SER A 200 -62.44 6.14 32.17
N GLU A 201 -62.79 7.37 31.80
CA GLU A 201 -64.12 7.95 32.00
C GLU A 201 -65.07 7.62 30.84
N VAL A 202 -64.49 7.35 29.67
CA VAL A 202 -65.21 7.00 28.43
C VAL A 202 -65.35 5.48 28.30
N TRP A 203 -64.45 4.70 28.89
CA TRP A 203 -64.53 3.24 28.91
C TRP A 203 -65.43 2.74 30.03
N ASP A 204 -66.45 1.95 29.69
CA ASP A 204 -67.36 1.33 30.64
C ASP A 204 -67.12 -0.18 30.73
N SER A 205 -66.59 -0.63 31.88
CA SER A 205 -66.33 -2.04 32.17
C SER A 205 -67.59 -2.84 32.53
N SER A 206 -68.72 -2.18 32.79
CA SER A 206 -69.97 -2.84 33.18
C SER A 206 -70.74 -3.44 31.99
N LEU A 207 -70.41 -3.01 30.77
CA LEU A 207 -71.03 -3.45 29.52
C LEU A 207 -70.36 -4.73 28.97
N GLY A 208 -70.49 -5.86 29.66
CA GLY A 208 -70.11 -7.20 29.16
C GLY A 208 -68.65 -7.33 28.68
N GLN A 209 -68.40 -7.19 27.37
CA GLN A 209 -67.04 -7.17 26.79
C GLN A 209 -66.28 -5.83 26.98
N GLY A 210 -66.90 -4.86 27.67
CA GLY A 210 -66.45 -3.48 27.79
C GLY A 210 -66.88 -2.66 26.57
N GLY A 211 -67.42 -1.47 26.82
CA GLY A 211 -67.97 -0.59 25.79
C GLY A 211 -67.46 0.85 25.87
N TRP A 212 -67.43 1.54 24.73
CA TRP A 212 -67.08 2.95 24.66
C TRP A 212 -68.34 3.82 24.83
N ASN A 213 -68.43 4.54 25.95
CA ASN A 213 -69.54 5.45 26.25
C ASN A 213 -69.15 6.90 25.92
N LEU A 214 -69.38 7.29 24.67
CA LEU A 214 -69.13 8.65 24.18
C LEU A 214 -70.28 9.56 24.67
N ARG A 215 -70.06 10.29 25.77
CA ARG A 215 -71.02 11.32 26.23
C ARG A 215 -71.03 12.51 25.26
N LEU A 216 -72.02 12.55 24.37
CA LEU A 216 -72.18 13.60 23.36
C LEU A 216 -73.23 14.63 23.78
N ALA A 217 -73.16 15.83 23.21
CA ALA A 217 -74.05 16.94 23.52
C ALA A 217 -75.48 16.79 22.97
N ARG A 218 -75.66 15.93 21.96
CA ARG A 218 -76.96 15.59 21.35
C ARG A 218 -76.93 14.19 20.75
N ASP A 219 -78.11 13.69 20.37
CA ASP A 219 -78.26 12.45 19.62
C ASP A 219 -77.71 12.57 18.19
N PHE A 220 -77.43 11.41 17.59
CA PHE A 220 -76.79 11.27 16.27
C PHE A 220 -77.74 11.65 15.13
N ASN A 221 -77.22 12.37 14.14
CA ASN A 221 -77.89 12.52 12.86
C ASN A 221 -77.41 11.45 11.88
N ASP A 222 -78.22 11.13 10.86
CA ASP A 222 -77.95 10.03 9.93
C ASP A 222 -76.59 10.13 9.22
N TRP A 223 -76.09 11.34 8.93
CA TRP A 223 -74.79 11.56 8.30
C TRP A 223 -73.58 11.41 9.24
N GLU A 224 -73.79 11.40 10.56
CA GLU A 224 -72.74 11.19 11.56
C GLU A 224 -72.53 9.69 11.88
N LEU A 225 -73.54 8.86 11.60
CA LEU A 225 -73.52 7.41 11.89
C LEU A 225 -72.37 6.68 11.18
N GLU A 226 -72.03 7.05 9.94
CA GLU A 226 -70.91 6.47 9.21
C GLU A 226 -69.55 6.77 9.89
N GLN A 227 -69.36 8.02 10.33
CA GLN A 227 -68.13 8.43 11.03
C GLN A 227 -67.97 7.73 12.38
N ILE A 228 -69.07 7.53 13.11
CA ILE A 228 -69.08 6.79 14.38
C ILE A 228 -68.81 5.32 14.16
N GLY A 229 -69.41 4.72 13.12
CA GLY A 229 -69.11 3.34 12.73
C GLY A 229 -67.61 3.15 12.44
N ASN A 230 -67.02 4.08 11.68
CA ASN A 230 -65.57 4.08 11.40
C ASN A 230 -64.72 4.27 12.67
N MET A 231 -65.15 5.14 13.59
CA MET A 231 -64.48 5.37 14.86
C MET A 231 -64.56 4.16 15.79
N LEU A 232 -65.73 3.54 15.96
CA LEU A 232 -65.89 2.35 16.80
C LEU A 232 -65.16 1.13 16.22
N ASN A 233 -65.11 0.99 14.89
CA ASN A 233 -64.28 -0.02 14.24
C ASN A 233 -62.79 0.17 14.54
N LEU A 234 -62.30 1.42 14.51
CA LEU A 234 -60.93 1.77 14.88
C LEU A 234 -60.64 1.51 16.38
N LEU A 235 -61.65 1.66 17.24
CA LEU A 235 -61.55 1.46 18.69
C LEU A 235 -61.78 0.02 19.16
N LYS A 236 -62.24 -0.88 18.28
CA LYS A 236 -62.66 -2.25 18.60
C LYS A 236 -61.57 -3.10 19.28
N ASP A 237 -60.31 -2.85 18.93
CA ASP A 237 -59.16 -3.62 19.42
C ASP A 237 -58.57 -3.07 20.74
N PHE A 238 -59.05 -1.93 21.22
CA PHE A 238 -58.53 -1.29 22.42
C PHE A 238 -59.37 -1.63 23.65
N ARG A 239 -58.71 -2.03 24.73
CA ARG A 239 -59.33 -2.31 26.04
C ARG A 239 -58.46 -1.70 27.14
N THR A 240 -59.08 -1.18 28.20
CA THR A 240 -58.33 -0.76 29.39
C THR A 240 -57.81 -1.98 30.14
N SER A 241 -56.57 -1.92 30.63
CA SER A 241 -55.94 -2.99 31.40
C SER A 241 -55.61 -2.55 32.83
N THR A 242 -55.19 -3.50 33.67
CA THR A 242 -54.64 -3.22 35.02
C THR A 242 -53.25 -2.60 34.99
N GLU A 243 -52.56 -2.63 33.84
CA GLU A 243 -51.27 -1.94 33.66
C GLU A 243 -51.47 -0.43 33.67
N GLU A 244 -50.50 0.32 34.19
CA GLU A 244 -50.55 1.78 34.07
C GLU A 244 -50.32 2.26 32.63
N ASP A 245 -50.91 3.41 32.30
CA ASP A 245 -50.64 4.11 31.03
C ASP A 245 -49.15 4.35 30.83
N ALA A 246 -48.70 4.16 29.59
CA ALA A 246 -47.30 4.26 29.19
C ALA A 246 -47.12 5.08 27.91
N VAL A 247 -45.94 5.67 27.73
CA VAL A 247 -45.55 6.33 26.48
C VAL A 247 -44.78 5.37 25.58
N ARG A 248 -44.99 5.50 24.27
CA ARG A 248 -44.34 4.76 23.20
C ARG A 248 -43.74 5.72 22.18
N TRP A 249 -42.53 5.41 21.71
CA TRP A 249 -41.88 6.17 20.65
C TRP A 249 -42.37 5.71 19.26
N LYS A 250 -42.84 6.66 18.43
CA LYS A 250 -43.57 6.39 17.16
C LYS A 250 -42.81 5.54 16.13
N ARG A 251 -41.47 5.62 16.07
CA ARG A 251 -40.66 5.05 14.97
C ARG A 251 -39.62 4.01 15.37
N GLU A 252 -39.53 3.62 16.64
CA GLU A 252 -38.64 2.52 17.06
C GLU A 252 -39.44 1.24 17.33
N SER A 253 -38.91 0.10 16.87
CA SER A 253 -39.60 -1.20 16.95
C SER A 253 -39.84 -1.65 18.39
N ASN A 254 -38.94 -1.30 19.31
CA ASN A 254 -39.07 -1.55 20.75
C ASN A 254 -39.96 -0.52 21.47
N GLY A 255 -40.42 0.53 20.79
CA GLY A 255 -41.23 1.60 21.39
C GLY A 255 -40.52 2.47 22.41
N VAL A 256 -39.20 2.37 22.56
CA VAL A 256 -38.38 3.15 23.50
C VAL A 256 -37.60 4.22 22.74
N PHE A 257 -37.28 5.34 23.39
CA PHE A 257 -36.45 6.37 22.78
C PHE A 257 -34.98 5.95 22.66
N GLY A 258 -34.49 5.89 21.43
CA GLY A 258 -33.07 5.83 21.12
C GLY A 258 -32.55 7.16 20.57
N ALA A 259 -31.49 7.72 21.17
CA ALA A 259 -30.85 8.95 20.66
C ALA A 259 -30.34 8.79 19.21
N LYS A 260 -29.99 7.56 18.79
CA LYS A 260 -29.60 7.23 17.42
C LYS A 260 -30.79 7.30 16.45
N GLY A 261 -31.96 6.80 16.85
CA GLY A 261 -33.19 6.89 16.06
C GLY A 261 -33.69 8.33 15.94
N ALA A 262 -33.72 9.05 17.07
CA ALA A 262 -34.06 10.47 17.11
C ALA A 262 -33.17 11.35 16.21
N TYR A 263 -31.85 11.11 16.22
CA TYR A 263 -30.93 11.81 15.32
C TYR A 263 -31.27 11.56 13.83
N LYS A 264 -31.60 10.32 13.45
CA LYS A 264 -32.02 10.00 12.07
C LYS A 264 -33.30 10.74 11.67
N ILE A 265 -34.26 10.88 12.57
CA ILE A 265 -35.51 11.63 12.31
C ILE A 265 -35.20 13.10 12.05
N LEU A 266 -34.36 13.71 12.88
CA LEU A 266 -34.02 15.14 12.78
C LEU A 266 -33.16 15.51 11.56
N VAL A 267 -32.31 14.60 11.08
CA VAL A 267 -31.52 14.83 9.86
C VAL A 267 -32.41 14.73 8.60
N GLY A 268 -33.51 13.97 8.68
CA GLY A 268 -34.35 13.62 7.54
C GLY A 268 -33.68 12.54 6.68
N SER A 269 -34.46 11.61 6.14
CA SER A 269 -33.96 10.71 5.10
C SER A 269 -34.03 11.42 3.76
N SER A 270 -32.89 11.61 3.11
CA SER A 270 -32.84 12.00 1.70
C SER A 270 -33.06 10.76 0.83
N ALA A 271 -33.88 10.88 -0.23
CA ALA A 271 -34.16 9.80 -1.18
C ALA A 271 -32.98 9.50 -2.14
N CYS A 272 -31.80 10.06 -1.88
CA CYS A 272 -30.66 9.93 -2.78
C CYS A 272 -29.99 8.56 -2.56
N VAL A 273 -30.00 7.72 -3.60
CA VAL A 273 -29.35 6.41 -3.58
C VAL A 273 -27.86 6.60 -3.77
N PHE A 274 -27.07 6.38 -2.71
CA PHE A 274 -25.61 6.44 -2.77
C PHE A 274 -24.99 5.03 -2.70
N PRO A 275 -23.93 4.72 -3.48
CA PRO A 275 -23.30 3.40 -3.52
C PRO A 275 -22.38 3.11 -2.31
N ASN A 276 -22.89 3.30 -1.09
CA ASN A 276 -22.15 3.14 0.18
C ASN A 276 -21.48 1.76 0.30
N ARG A 277 -22.23 0.68 0.05
CA ARG A 277 -21.74 -0.71 0.15
C ARG A 277 -20.67 -1.05 -0.89
N ARG A 278 -20.60 -0.30 -2.00
CA ARG A 278 -19.60 -0.50 -3.05
C ARG A 278 -18.30 0.23 -2.76
N ILE A 279 -18.37 1.37 -2.08
CA ILE A 279 -17.20 2.19 -1.75
C ILE A 279 -16.50 1.68 -0.49
N TRP A 280 -17.27 1.38 0.57
CA TRP A 280 -16.74 0.97 1.87
C TRP A 280 -16.74 -0.55 2.00
N MET A 281 -15.71 -1.20 1.46
CA MET A 281 -15.54 -2.66 1.52
C MET A 281 -14.41 -3.06 2.46
N ASP A 282 -14.61 -4.13 3.24
CA ASP A 282 -13.64 -4.57 4.26
C ASP A 282 -12.30 -5.05 3.68
N LYS A 283 -12.31 -5.59 2.45
CA LYS A 283 -11.11 -6.07 1.75
C LYS A 283 -10.30 -4.98 1.06
N VAL A 284 -10.78 -3.73 1.08
CA VAL A 284 -10.16 -2.57 0.41
C VAL A 284 -9.53 -1.65 1.46
N PRO A 285 -8.28 -1.19 1.29
CA PRO A 285 -7.68 -0.24 2.20
C PRO A 285 -8.52 1.05 2.33
N THR A 286 -8.70 1.54 3.55
CA THR A 286 -9.57 2.71 3.86
C THR A 286 -9.20 3.97 3.07
N LYS A 287 -7.93 4.15 2.71
CA LYS A 287 -7.45 5.25 1.86
C LYS A 287 -8.04 5.19 0.44
N VAL A 288 -8.16 3.98 -0.12
CA VAL A 288 -8.72 3.76 -1.46
C VAL A 288 -10.23 4.00 -1.45
N SER A 289 -10.93 3.49 -0.43
CA SER A 289 -12.35 3.77 -0.23
C SER A 289 -12.63 5.26 -0.03
N PHE A 290 -11.79 5.96 0.73
CA PHE A 290 -11.92 7.40 0.92
C PHE A 290 -11.74 8.17 -0.40
N PHE A 291 -10.74 7.80 -1.19
CA PHE A 291 -10.55 8.39 -2.51
C PHE A 291 -11.73 8.13 -3.46
N ALA A 292 -12.23 6.90 -3.52
CA ALA A 292 -13.39 6.56 -4.34
C ALA A 292 -14.66 7.30 -3.90
N TRP A 293 -14.81 7.53 -2.59
CA TRP A 293 -15.86 8.41 -2.06
C TRP A 293 -15.71 9.84 -2.57
N GLU A 294 -14.51 10.42 -2.58
CA GLU A 294 -14.28 11.75 -3.15
C GLU A 294 -14.53 11.82 -4.67
N ALA A 295 -14.13 10.77 -5.39
CA ALA A 295 -14.35 10.63 -6.82
C ALA A 295 -15.85 10.55 -7.16
N SER A 296 -16.64 9.85 -6.35
CA SER A 296 -18.11 9.75 -6.54
C SER A 296 -18.83 11.10 -6.39
N TRP A 297 -18.28 12.03 -5.60
CA TRP A 297 -18.77 13.40 -5.49
C TRP A 297 -18.17 14.35 -6.55
N GLY A 298 -17.27 13.85 -7.41
CA GLY A 298 -16.53 14.66 -8.39
C GLY A 298 -15.65 15.73 -7.73
N LYS A 299 -15.14 15.48 -6.52
CA LYS A 299 -14.35 16.44 -5.71
C LYS A 299 -12.87 16.09 -5.61
N ILE A 300 -12.36 15.29 -6.54
CA ILE A 300 -10.93 15.04 -6.71
C ILE A 300 -10.23 16.27 -7.33
N LEU A 301 -8.92 16.40 -7.09
CA LEU A 301 -8.10 17.55 -7.53
C LEU A 301 -7.69 17.48 -9.01
N THR A 302 -8.66 17.30 -9.90
CA THR A 302 -8.47 17.39 -11.35
C THR A 302 -8.19 18.82 -11.79
N LEU A 303 -7.60 18.99 -12.98
CA LEU A 303 -7.25 20.31 -13.52
C LEU A 303 -8.45 21.25 -13.60
N ASP A 304 -9.64 20.77 -14.00
CA ASP A 304 -10.87 21.58 -14.01
C ASP A 304 -11.20 22.17 -12.62
N LYS A 305 -10.92 21.43 -11.53
CA LYS A 305 -11.12 21.90 -10.16
C LYS A 305 -10.00 22.83 -9.69
N LEU A 306 -8.77 22.60 -10.13
CA LEU A 306 -7.64 23.46 -9.82
C LEU A 306 -7.79 24.83 -10.50
N GLN A 307 -8.23 24.87 -11.76
CA GLN A 307 -8.54 26.10 -12.49
C GLN A 307 -9.63 26.91 -11.79
N ARG A 308 -10.73 26.27 -11.38
CA ARG A 308 -11.80 26.94 -10.60
C ARG A 308 -11.34 27.48 -9.25
N ARG A 309 -10.16 27.07 -8.76
CA ARG A 309 -9.53 27.56 -7.52
C ARG A 309 -8.46 28.62 -7.79
N GLY A 310 -8.32 29.10 -9.03
CA GLY A 310 -7.40 30.17 -9.41
C GLY A 310 -6.03 29.70 -9.91
N TRP A 311 -5.82 28.40 -10.13
CA TRP A 311 -4.57 27.90 -10.72
C TRP A 311 -4.57 28.08 -12.24
N GLN A 312 -3.56 28.77 -12.77
CA GLN A 312 -3.39 29.02 -14.22
C GLN A 312 -2.67 27.83 -14.88
N LEU A 313 -3.38 26.71 -15.06
CA LEU A 313 -2.88 25.51 -15.74
C LEU A 313 -3.72 25.23 -16.99
N PRO A 314 -3.13 24.86 -18.15
CA PRO A 314 -3.91 24.41 -19.30
C PRO A 314 -4.62 23.09 -18.96
N ASN A 315 -5.95 23.05 -19.13
CA ASN A 315 -6.75 21.86 -18.81
C ASN A 315 -6.66 20.84 -19.94
N ARG A 316 -5.63 19.98 -19.90
CA ARG A 316 -5.52 18.79 -20.75
C ARG A 316 -5.24 17.57 -19.89
N CYS A 317 -5.93 16.48 -20.17
CA CYS A 317 -5.74 15.22 -19.45
C CYS A 317 -4.30 14.70 -19.62
N PHE A 318 -3.61 14.44 -18.51
CA PHE A 318 -2.22 13.94 -18.52
C PHE A 318 -2.08 12.51 -19.06
N LEU A 319 -3.18 11.77 -19.18
CA LEU A 319 -3.16 10.40 -19.68
C LEU A 319 -3.37 10.36 -21.20
N CYS A 320 -4.43 10.99 -21.72
CA CYS A 320 -4.73 10.96 -23.15
C CYS A 320 -4.18 12.15 -23.95
N GLY A 321 -3.95 13.30 -23.31
CA GLY A 321 -3.52 14.54 -23.99
C GLY A 321 -4.57 15.22 -24.89
N CYS A 322 -5.72 14.57 -25.13
CA CYS A 322 -6.71 14.98 -26.13
C CYS A 322 -7.87 15.82 -25.58
N GLU A 323 -8.39 15.47 -24.40
CA GLU A 323 -9.58 16.12 -23.82
C GLU A 323 -9.25 16.83 -22.50
N GLU A 324 -10.20 17.65 -22.04
CA GLU A 324 -10.14 18.31 -20.73
C GLU A 324 -10.16 17.30 -19.57
N GLU A 325 -9.31 17.52 -18.57
CA GLU A 325 -9.25 16.66 -17.39
C GLU A 325 -10.40 16.97 -16.43
N SER A 326 -11.44 16.14 -16.48
CA SER A 326 -12.50 16.09 -15.48
C SER A 326 -12.46 14.76 -14.72
N ALA A 327 -13.13 14.70 -13.56
CA ALA A 327 -13.20 13.47 -12.76
C ALA A 327 -13.84 12.30 -13.53
N ASN A 328 -14.85 12.57 -14.38
CA ASN A 328 -15.48 11.54 -15.20
C ASN A 328 -14.58 11.15 -16.39
N HIS A 329 -13.95 12.12 -17.04
CA HIS A 329 -13.02 11.85 -18.13
C HIS A 329 -11.86 10.98 -17.65
N ILE A 330 -11.14 11.40 -16.61
CA ILE A 330 -9.96 10.67 -16.14
C ILE A 330 -10.30 9.27 -15.61
N MET A 331 -11.44 9.09 -14.94
CA MET A 331 -11.76 7.80 -14.31
C MET A 331 -12.43 6.80 -15.27
N LEU A 332 -13.13 7.28 -16.30
CA LEU A 332 -13.99 6.47 -17.15
C LEU A 332 -13.69 6.66 -18.63
N HIS A 333 -13.70 7.90 -19.12
CA HIS A 333 -13.81 8.17 -20.56
C HIS A 333 -12.49 8.38 -21.29
N CYS A 334 -11.39 8.57 -20.55
CA CYS A 334 -10.04 8.70 -21.08
C CYS A 334 -9.68 7.47 -21.90
N THR A 335 -9.14 7.66 -23.10
CA THR A 335 -8.77 6.57 -24.03
C THR A 335 -7.89 5.50 -23.37
N VAL A 336 -6.89 5.94 -22.61
CA VAL A 336 -5.98 5.06 -21.84
C VAL A 336 -6.70 4.32 -20.71
N VAL A 337 -7.75 4.90 -20.14
CA VAL A 337 -8.49 4.27 -19.03
C VAL A 337 -9.59 3.36 -19.53
N LYS A 338 -10.18 3.66 -20.70
CA LYS A 338 -11.08 2.76 -21.42
C LYS A 338 -10.40 1.42 -21.74
N THR A 339 -9.16 1.45 -22.23
CA THR A 339 -8.42 0.20 -22.48
C THR A 339 -8.16 -0.59 -21.20
N LEU A 340 -7.87 0.07 -20.08
CA LEU A 340 -7.75 -0.59 -18.77
C LEU A 340 -9.07 -1.24 -18.32
N TRP A 341 -10.19 -0.56 -18.53
CA TRP A 341 -11.51 -1.10 -18.26
C TRP A 341 -11.85 -2.29 -19.15
N GLU A 342 -11.54 -2.23 -20.44
CA GLU A 342 -11.74 -3.34 -21.39
C GLU A 342 -10.93 -4.58 -20.99
N ILE A 343 -9.67 -4.41 -20.58
CA ILE A 343 -8.84 -5.51 -20.05
C ILE A 343 -9.48 -6.10 -18.79
N ALA A 344 -9.90 -5.24 -17.85
CA ALA A 344 -10.53 -5.68 -16.61
C ALA A 344 -11.82 -6.48 -16.86
N LEU A 345 -12.63 -6.05 -17.82
CA LEU A 345 -13.89 -6.68 -18.20
C LEU A 345 -13.68 -7.98 -18.99
N ALA A 346 -12.65 -8.04 -19.84
CA ALA A 346 -12.27 -9.23 -20.60
C ALA A 346 -11.88 -10.39 -19.68
N ILE A 347 -11.20 -10.13 -18.56
CA ILE A 347 -10.85 -11.16 -17.54
C ILE A 347 -12.12 -11.83 -16.97
N PHE A 348 -13.24 -11.12 -16.92
CA PHE A 348 -14.51 -11.66 -16.42
C PHE A 348 -15.47 -12.08 -17.55
N GLY A 349 -15.08 -11.93 -18.82
CA GLY A 349 -15.91 -12.21 -19.99
C GLY A 349 -17.15 -11.31 -20.09
N VAL A 350 -17.06 -10.07 -19.60
CA VAL A 350 -18.19 -9.14 -19.54
C VAL A 350 -18.02 -8.06 -20.60
N GLN A 351 -19.10 -7.69 -21.27
CA GLN A 351 -19.16 -6.44 -22.03
C GLN A 351 -19.97 -5.42 -21.21
N TRP A 352 -19.41 -4.23 -21.02
CA TRP A 352 -20.01 -3.21 -20.16
C TRP A 352 -20.08 -1.87 -20.89
N VAL A 353 -21.23 -1.20 -20.77
CA VAL A 353 -21.42 0.16 -21.28
C VAL A 353 -21.22 1.13 -20.12
N PHE A 354 -20.24 2.02 -20.25
CA PHE A 354 -19.93 2.99 -19.19
C PHE A 354 -20.91 4.17 -19.21
N PRO A 355 -21.61 4.45 -18.10
CA PRO A 355 -22.39 5.67 -17.95
C PRO A 355 -21.51 6.93 -17.87
N GLU A 356 -22.14 8.10 -17.95
CA GLU A 356 -21.43 9.38 -18.01
C GLU A 356 -20.66 9.71 -16.71
N SER A 357 -21.12 9.22 -15.56
CA SER A 357 -20.58 9.62 -14.26
C SER A 357 -20.03 8.46 -13.41
N VAL A 358 -19.01 8.78 -12.60
CA VAL A 358 -18.37 7.84 -11.65
C VAL A 358 -19.37 7.23 -10.66
N ILE A 359 -20.35 8.01 -10.21
CA ILE A 359 -21.35 7.54 -9.25
C ILE A 359 -22.32 6.53 -9.88
N GLU A 360 -22.74 6.76 -11.13
CA GLU A 360 -23.60 5.85 -11.87
C GLU A 360 -22.91 4.54 -12.18
N VAL A 361 -21.60 4.56 -12.48
CA VAL A 361 -20.80 3.33 -12.61
C VAL A 361 -20.90 2.51 -11.33
N LEU A 362 -20.63 3.11 -10.16
CA LEU A 362 -20.68 2.39 -8.89
C LEU A 362 -22.09 1.90 -8.52
N LEU A 363 -23.15 2.63 -8.91
CA LEU A 363 -24.54 2.22 -8.71
C LEU A 363 -24.97 1.07 -9.63
N SER A 364 -24.54 1.12 -10.89
CA SER A 364 -24.82 0.11 -11.91
C SER A 364 -23.95 -1.14 -11.78
N TRP A 365 -22.80 -1.06 -11.08
CA TRP A 365 -21.85 -2.16 -10.88
C TRP A 365 -22.46 -3.31 -10.06
N ARG A 366 -23.24 -4.15 -10.72
CA ARG A 366 -23.91 -5.34 -10.17
C ARG A 366 -23.18 -6.59 -10.65
N GLY A 367 -22.96 -7.53 -9.75
CA GLY A 367 -22.22 -8.77 -10.02
C GLY A 367 -23.09 -10.01 -9.88
N SER A 368 -24.35 -9.97 -10.37
CA SER A 368 -25.28 -11.11 -10.29
C SER A 368 -24.79 -12.33 -11.06
N PHE A 369 -24.01 -12.12 -12.13
CA PHE A 369 -23.36 -13.15 -12.94
C PHE A 369 -22.08 -13.71 -12.30
N VAL A 370 -21.59 -13.09 -11.22
CA VAL A 370 -20.34 -13.47 -10.55
C VAL A 370 -20.65 -14.35 -9.35
N GLY A 371 -20.26 -15.63 -9.42
CA GLY A 371 -20.44 -16.58 -8.32
C GLY A 371 -19.88 -16.10 -6.98
N LYS A 372 -20.41 -16.60 -5.85
CA LYS A 372 -20.11 -16.11 -4.48
C LYS A 372 -18.61 -15.94 -4.18
N LYS A 373 -17.75 -16.85 -4.66
CA LYS A 373 -16.29 -16.81 -4.47
C LYS A 373 -15.59 -15.62 -5.16
N ARG A 374 -16.15 -15.09 -6.25
CA ARG A 374 -15.54 -14.03 -7.09
C ARG A 374 -16.20 -12.66 -6.91
N LYS A 375 -17.28 -12.59 -6.13
CA LYS A 375 -18.09 -11.39 -5.94
C LYS A 375 -17.29 -10.24 -5.30
N ASP A 376 -16.44 -10.54 -4.33
CA ASP A 376 -15.63 -9.53 -3.65
C ASP A 376 -14.56 -8.94 -4.56
N THR A 377 -13.94 -9.82 -5.36
CA THR A 377 -12.99 -9.47 -6.41
C THR A 377 -13.62 -8.52 -7.42
N TRP A 378 -14.78 -8.89 -7.97
CA TRP A 378 -15.55 -8.06 -8.91
C TRP A 378 -15.92 -6.69 -8.34
N ASN A 379 -16.35 -6.64 -7.08
CA ASN A 379 -16.74 -5.38 -6.45
C ASN A 379 -15.54 -4.45 -6.19
N SER A 380 -14.32 -4.99 -6.13
CA SER A 380 -13.11 -4.20 -5.83
C SER A 380 -12.58 -3.48 -7.07
N ILE A 381 -12.83 -4.03 -8.28
CA ILE A 381 -12.28 -3.55 -9.55
C ILE A 381 -12.46 -2.03 -9.77
N PRO A 382 -13.65 -1.42 -9.55
CA PRO A 382 -13.77 0.02 -9.76
C PRO A 382 -12.89 0.87 -8.83
N LEU A 383 -12.87 0.53 -7.54
CA LEU A 383 -12.07 1.26 -6.54
C LEU A 383 -10.58 1.13 -6.82
N CYS A 384 -10.20 -0.07 -7.25
CA CYS A 384 -8.88 -0.43 -7.68
C CYS A 384 -8.41 0.44 -8.85
N ILE A 385 -9.18 0.46 -9.94
CA ILE A 385 -8.88 1.26 -11.13
C ILE A 385 -8.79 2.74 -10.81
N PHE A 386 -9.78 3.27 -10.07
CA PHE A 386 -9.78 4.68 -9.69
C PHE A 386 -8.49 5.08 -8.95
N TRP A 387 -8.03 4.24 -8.02
CA TRP A 387 -6.81 4.51 -7.27
C TRP A 387 -5.54 4.40 -8.11
N THR A 388 -5.45 3.42 -9.02
CA THR A 388 -4.30 3.26 -9.91
C THR A 388 -4.17 4.42 -10.87
N VAL A 389 -5.27 4.75 -11.55
CA VAL A 389 -5.34 5.87 -12.49
C VAL A 389 -4.97 7.17 -11.77
N TRP A 390 -5.46 7.37 -10.55
CA TRP A 390 -5.11 8.56 -9.76
C TRP A 390 -3.63 8.61 -9.35
N LYS A 391 -3.03 7.48 -8.97
CA LYS A 391 -1.59 7.41 -8.66
C LYS A 391 -0.76 7.74 -9.89
N GLU A 392 -1.04 7.10 -11.03
CA GLU A 392 -0.28 7.34 -12.25
C GLU A 392 -0.47 8.75 -12.75
N ARG A 393 -1.70 9.29 -12.78
CA ARG A 393 -1.87 10.70 -13.13
C ARG A 393 -1.12 11.63 -12.19
N ASN A 394 -1.08 11.39 -10.88
CA ASN A 394 -0.30 12.25 -9.97
C ASN A 394 1.21 12.09 -10.17
N ARG A 395 1.67 10.88 -10.51
CA ARG A 395 3.04 10.65 -10.96
C ARG A 395 3.32 11.47 -12.20
N LEU A 396 2.44 11.44 -13.21
CA LEU A 396 2.58 12.18 -14.48
C LEU A 396 2.39 13.68 -14.33
N PHE A 397 1.56 14.15 -13.42
CA PHE A 397 1.46 15.57 -13.06
C PHE A 397 2.77 16.05 -12.42
N GLY A 398 3.37 15.23 -11.54
CA GLY A 398 4.68 15.51 -10.95
C GLY A 398 5.84 15.28 -11.94
N VAL A 399 5.65 14.37 -12.88
CA VAL A 399 6.64 13.96 -13.88
C VAL A 399 6.53 14.77 -15.15
N ALA A 400 5.47 15.52 -15.49
CA ALA A 400 5.37 16.39 -16.68
C ALA A 400 6.46 17.48 -16.77
N CYS A 401 7.37 17.48 -15.80
CA CYS A 401 8.81 17.70 -15.93
C CYS A 401 9.61 16.49 -16.57
N GLY A 402 9.10 15.77 -17.60
CA GLY A 402 9.52 14.38 -17.97
C GLY A 402 8.38 13.42 -18.44
N HIS A 403 8.67 12.34 -19.18
CA HIS A 403 7.72 11.66 -20.11
C HIS A 403 7.13 10.29 -19.66
N LEU A 404 5.99 9.86 -20.28
CA LEU A 404 5.05 8.76 -19.93
C LEU A 404 5.40 7.31 -20.39
N ARG A 405 4.87 6.29 -19.67
CA ARG A 405 4.47 4.95 -20.18
C ARG A 405 3.36 4.34 -19.29
N VAL A 406 2.17 3.99 -19.82
CA VAL A 406 0.96 3.61 -19.01
C VAL A 406 0.47 2.16 -19.23
N GLU A 407 1.19 1.33 -19.98
CA GLU A 407 0.71 -0.05 -20.26
C GLU A 407 1.09 -1.09 -19.18
N CYS A 408 1.90 -0.76 -18.17
CA CYS A 408 2.44 -1.75 -17.21
C CYS A 408 1.77 -1.77 -15.82
N ASP A 409 0.96 -0.78 -15.45
CA ASP A 409 0.57 -0.60 -14.04
C ASP A 409 -0.69 -1.37 -13.59
N PHE A 410 -1.49 -1.94 -14.50
CA PHE A 410 -2.69 -2.70 -14.12
C PHE A 410 -2.35 -4.10 -13.57
N ALA A 411 -1.34 -4.77 -14.14
CA ALA A 411 -0.82 -6.03 -13.63
C ALA A 411 -0.01 -5.83 -12.33
N ALA A 412 0.77 -4.74 -12.24
CA ALA A 412 1.43 -4.26 -11.01
C ALA A 412 0.45 -3.98 -9.87
N PHE A 413 -0.74 -3.49 -10.22
CA PHE A 413 -1.79 -3.17 -9.28
C PHE A 413 -2.45 -4.42 -8.67
N LEU A 414 -2.64 -5.49 -9.45
CA LEU A 414 -3.12 -6.78 -8.94
C LEU A 414 -2.09 -7.49 -8.04
N SER A 415 -0.80 -7.12 -8.13
CA SER A 415 0.32 -7.69 -7.38
C SER A 415 0.76 -6.87 -6.14
N ASP A 416 0.16 -5.71 -5.86
CA ASP A 416 0.42 -4.88 -4.67
C ASP A 416 0.12 -5.65 -3.35
N LYS A 417 1.08 -5.63 -2.40
CA LYS A 417 1.00 -6.30 -1.07
C LYS A 417 -0.18 -5.84 -0.22
N ARG A 418 -0.72 -4.64 -0.45
CA ARG A 418 -1.90 -4.12 0.27
C ARG A 418 -3.21 -4.83 -0.07
N TRP A 419 -3.21 -5.68 -1.11
CA TRP A 419 -4.37 -6.44 -1.59
C TRP A 419 -4.21 -7.95 -1.43
N ALA A 420 -3.32 -8.39 -0.54
CA ALA A 420 -3.03 -9.80 -0.25
C ALA A 420 -4.28 -10.66 0.05
N THR A 421 -5.37 -10.06 0.53
CA THR A 421 -6.64 -10.74 0.84
C THR A 421 -7.50 -11.06 -0.38
N VAL A 422 -7.32 -10.36 -1.50
CA VAL A 422 -8.08 -10.56 -2.77
C VAL A 422 -7.27 -11.36 -3.80
N ARG A 423 -5.93 -11.31 -3.68
CA ARG A 423 -4.93 -11.97 -4.53
C ARG A 423 -5.20 -13.46 -4.83
N PRO A 424 -5.56 -14.33 -3.86
CA PRO A 424 -5.76 -15.75 -4.13
C PRO A 424 -6.92 -16.02 -5.10
N HIS A 425 -7.94 -15.15 -5.10
CA HIS A 425 -9.11 -15.31 -5.96
C HIS A 425 -8.83 -14.94 -7.42
N PHE A 426 -7.90 -14.02 -7.69
CA PHE A 426 -7.45 -13.67 -9.04
C PHE A 426 -6.53 -14.75 -9.64
N GLN A 427 -5.64 -15.34 -8.84
CA GLN A 427 -4.75 -16.42 -9.30
C GLN A 427 -5.52 -17.72 -9.65
N ILE A 428 -6.61 -18.03 -8.94
CA ILE A 428 -7.49 -19.16 -9.25
C ILE A 428 -8.28 -18.92 -10.55
N LEU A 429 -8.59 -17.67 -10.88
CA LEU A 429 -9.29 -17.28 -12.11
C LEU A 429 -8.38 -17.38 -13.34
N ALA A 430 -7.15 -16.88 -13.24
CA ALA A 430 -6.14 -16.97 -14.29
C ALA A 430 -5.83 -18.44 -14.64
N LYS A 431 -5.65 -19.30 -13.61
CA LYS A 431 -5.45 -20.76 -13.80
C LYS A 431 -6.64 -21.49 -14.42
N LYS A 432 -7.87 -20.97 -14.30
CA LYS A 432 -9.08 -21.63 -14.84
C LYS A 432 -9.38 -21.23 -16.29
N GLN A 433 -8.77 -20.14 -16.77
CA GLN A 433 -8.92 -19.65 -18.14
C GLN A 433 -7.84 -20.21 -19.07
N GLU A 434 -6.68 -20.61 -18.51
CA GLU A 434 -5.63 -21.36 -19.23
C GLU A 434 -6.08 -22.73 -19.78
N SER A 435 -7.21 -23.29 -19.31
CA SER A 435 -7.74 -24.56 -19.84
C SER A 435 -8.76 -24.40 -20.98
N GLU A 436 -9.22 -23.20 -21.32
CA GLU A 436 -10.27 -22.95 -22.33
C GLU A 436 -9.98 -21.69 -23.18
N SER A 437 -8.92 -21.68 -24.00
CA SER A 437 -8.96 -21.14 -25.38
C SER A 437 -7.57 -21.22 -26.02
N ALA A 438 -7.43 -22.04 -27.05
CA ALA A 438 -6.18 -22.27 -27.79
C ALA A 438 -6.01 -21.38 -29.04
N GLU A 439 -6.79 -20.31 -29.21
CA GLU A 439 -6.76 -19.50 -30.43
C GLU A 439 -6.62 -18.00 -30.15
N ARG A 440 -5.37 -17.50 -30.17
CA ARG A 440 -4.93 -16.21 -30.73
C ARG A 440 -3.43 -15.99 -30.45
N LYS A 441 -2.59 -16.29 -31.45
CA LYS A 441 -1.12 -16.29 -31.40
C LYS A 441 -0.45 -14.90 -31.23
N LEU A 442 -1.20 -13.80 -31.09
CA LEU A 442 -0.65 -12.48 -30.68
C LEU A 442 -0.72 -12.24 -29.15
N SER A 443 -1.41 -13.10 -28.40
CA SER A 443 -1.54 -13.04 -26.94
C SER A 443 -0.34 -13.63 -26.18
N HIS A 444 0.42 -14.54 -26.81
CA HIS A 444 1.52 -15.27 -26.15
C HIS A 444 2.73 -14.40 -25.81
N CYS A 445 3.04 -13.35 -26.59
CA CYS A 445 4.13 -12.42 -26.26
C CYS A 445 3.76 -11.50 -25.08
N VAL A 446 2.48 -11.13 -24.94
CA VAL A 446 1.98 -10.33 -23.82
C VAL A 446 1.83 -11.18 -22.56
N TRP A 447 1.44 -12.45 -22.70
CA TRP A 447 1.40 -13.42 -21.60
C TRP A 447 2.79 -13.86 -21.12
N MET A 448 3.80 -14.01 -21.99
CA MET A 448 5.20 -14.20 -21.59
C MET A 448 5.73 -13.02 -20.78
N LEU A 449 5.44 -11.79 -21.22
CA LEU A 449 5.81 -10.57 -20.49
C LEU A 449 5.07 -10.48 -19.14
N LEU A 450 3.83 -10.94 -19.06
CA LEU A 450 3.05 -11.04 -17.81
C LEU A 450 3.55 -12.18 -16.90
N PHE A 451 4.02 -13.30 -17.43
CA PHE A 451 4.59 -14.41 -16.66
C PHE A 451 5.99 -14.08 -16.14
N LEU A 452 6.80 -13.36 -16.93
CA LEU A 452 8.06 -12.75 -16.48
C LEU A 452 7.80 -11.68 -15.41
N TYR A 453 6.71 -10.92 -15.52
CA TYR A 453 6.30 -9.92 -14.53
C TYR A 453 5.77 -10.54 -13.22
N ASP A 454 4.96 -11.60 -13.29
CA ASP A 454 4.45 -12.33 -12.12
C ASP A 454 5.56 -13.16 -11.43
N ALA A 455 6.55 -13.68 -12.18
CA ALA A 455 7.74 -14.29 -11.61
C ALA A 455 8.67 -13.26 -10.94
N LEU A 456 8.72 -12.03 -11.45
CA LEU A 456 9.44 -10.90 -10.85
C LEU A 456 8.69 -10.29 -9.63
N CYS A 457 7.36 -10.34 -9.59
CA CYS A 457 6.56 -9.73 -8.52
C CYS A 457 6.30 -10.63 -7.29
N VAL A 458 6.50 -11.95 -7.38
CA VAL A 458 6.29 -12.87 -6.24
C VAL A 458 7.49 -12.90 -5.25
N CYS A 459 8.65 -12.36 -5.62
CA CYS A 459 9.84 -12.37 -4.76
C CYS A 459 10.49 -10.99 -4.60
N ILE A 460 9.79 -9.99 -4.04
CA ILE A 460 10.44 -8.74 -3.62
C ILE A 460 9.97 -8.33 -2.21
N ASP A 461 10.59 -8.96 -1.21
CA ASP A 461 10.88 -8.35 0.09
C ASP A 461 12.38 -8.02 0.12
N LEU A 462 12.72 -6.89 -0.52
CA LEU A 462 13.63 -5.87 -0.04
C LEU A 462 14.88 -6.35 0.78
N ILE A 463 16.07 -6.52 0.12
CA ILE A 463 17.53 -6.27 0.46
C ILE A 463 18.46 -6.39 -0.79
N ILE A 464 19.42 -5.47 -1.01
CA ILE A 464 20.49 -5.54 -2.03
C ILE A 464 21.84 -5.31 -1.38
N PRO A 465 22.82 -6.23 -1.57
CA PRO A 465 23.81 -6.11 -2.65
C PRO A 465 24.43 -7.43 -3.19
N SER A 466 23.69 -8.52 -3.43
CA SER A 466 24.32 -9.86 -3.56
C SER A 466 24.82 -10.33 -4.93
N LEU A 467 24.32 -9.85 -6.09
CA LEU A 467 24.68 -10.43 -7.41
C LEU A 467 26.10 -10.07 -7.88
N MET A 468 26.43 -8.77 -7.93
CA MET A 468 27.78 -8.28 -8.19
C MET A 468 28.74 -8.68 -7.06
N HIS A 469 28.24 -8.73 -5.82
CA HIS A 469 29.06 -9.06 -4.66
C HIS A 469 29.48 -10.53 -4.66
N CYS A 470 28.58 -11.48 -4.95
CA CYS A 470 28.94 -12.90 -5.04
C CYS A 470 30.00 -13.14 -6.13
N ASN A 471 29.81 -12.58 -7.34
CA ASN A 471 30.80 -12.70 -8.41
C ASN A 471 32.13 -12.02 -8.01
N SER A 472 32.08 -10.85 -7.35
CA SER A 472 33.29 -10.19 -6.83
C SER A 472 34.00 -11.02 -5.76
N LEU A 473 33.26 -11.69 -4.86
CA LEU A 473 33.81 -12.53 -3.80
C LEU A 473 34.41 -13.82 -4.36
N THR A 474 33.74 -14.47 -5.32
CA THR A 474 34.29 -15.62 -6.05
C THR A 474 35.55 -15.22 -6.80
N ASN A 475 35.54 -14.10 -7.52
CA ASN A 475 36.70 -13.59 -8.23
C ASN A 475 37.84 -13.19 -7.27
N ASP A 476 37.51 -12.59 -6.13
CA ASP A 476 38.49 -12.23 -5.09
C ASP A 476 39.16 -13.47 -4.50
N LEU A 477 38.41 -14.57 -4.30
CA LEU A 477 39.00 -15.82 -3.84
C LEU A 477 39.87 -16.48 -4.91
N LEU A 478 39.38 -16.53 -6.16
CA LEU A 478 40.03 -17.26 -7.24
C LEU A 478 41.21 -16.52 -7.88
N ASN A 479 41.24 -15.19 -7.85
CA ASN A 479 42.20 -14.42 -8.65
C ASN A 479 42.98 -13.35 -7.87
N LYS A 480 42.47 -12.86 -6.74
CA LYS A 480 43.16 -11.81 -5.97
C LYS A 480 44.39 -12.37 -5.27
N ASP A 481 45.43 -11.53 -5.18
CA ASP A 481 46.71 -11.80 -4.51
C ASP A 481 47.62 -12.82 -5.21
N TYR A 482 47.11 -13.61 -6.15
CA TYR A 482 47.92 -14.46 -7.00
C TYR A 482 48.85 -13.60 -7.85
N ASN A 483 50.14 -13.64 -7.51
CA ASN A 483 51.19 -12.99 -8.28
C ASN A 483 52.34 -13.97 -8.48
N PHE A 484 52.73 -14.19 -9.73
CA PHE A 484 53.80 -15.14 -10.05
C PHE A 484 55.14 -14.44 -10.31
N ASP A 485 55.19 -13.13 -10.11
CA ASP A 485 56.37 -12.29 -10.19
C ASP A 485 56.84 -11.84 -8.80
N HIS A 486 58.05 -11.29 -8.71
CA HIS A 486 58.54 -10.67 -7.47
C HIS A 486 57.94 -9.28 -7.31
N LYS A 487 57.19 -9.06 -6.23
CA LYS A 487 56.54 -7.78 -5.90
C LYS A 487 56.91 -7.28 -4.52
N PHE A 488 57.21 -6.01 -4.41
CA PHE A 488 57.46 -5.31 -3.16
C PHE A 488 56.46 -4.17 -3.02
N THR A 489 55.83 -4.05 -1.86
CA THR A 489 54.83 -3.02 -1.53
C THR A 489 55.21 -2.37 -0.21
N LEU A 490 55.36 -1.05 -0.19
CA LEU A 490 55.56 -0.26 1.02
C LEU A 490 54.33 0.63 1.24
N LEU A 491 53.67 0.46 2.39
CA LEU A 491 52.43 1.15 2.73
C LEU A 491 52.64 2.10 3.90
N MET A 492 52.85 3.39 3.65
CA MET A 492 53.01 4.42 4.68
C MET A 492 51.66 5.08 4.99
N GLN A 493 51.24 5.10 6.25
CA GLN A 493 50.01 5.79 6.67
C GLN A 493 50.35 6.97 7.58
N SER A 494 49.94 8.18 7.18
CA SER A 494 50.02 9.38 8.01
C SER A 494 48.78 9.51 8.90
N PRO A 495 48.90 10.03 10.14
CA PRO A 495 47.77 10.37 10.99
C PRO A 495 46.77 11.34 10.34
N GLY A 496 47.23 12.16 9.39
CA GLY A 496 46.43 13.18 8.69
C GLY A 496 45.54 12.65 7.55
N GLY A 497 45.25 11.34 7.50
CA GLY A 497 44.34 10.76 6.49
C GLY A 497 44.96 10.50 5.11
N MET A 498 46.27 10.73 4.94
CA MET A 498 47.03 10.43 3.74
C MET A 498 47.73 9.07 3.86
N GLY A 499 47.46 8.16 2.93
CA GLY A 499 48.18 6.89 2.77
C GLY A 499 48.98 6.88 1.48
N VAL A 500 50.27 6.61 1.55
CA VAL A 500 51.14 6.45 0.37
C VAL A 500 51.49 4.98 0.25
N THR A 501 51.26 4.41 -0.93
CA THR A 501 51.60 3.04 -1.27
C THR A 501 52.57 3.06 -2.44
N ALA A 502 53.81 2.66 -2.22
CA ALA A 502 54.79 2.46 -3.27
C ALA A 502 54.87 0.96 -3.57
N THR A 503 54.63 0.59 -4.82
CA THR A 503 54.66 -0.79 -5.29
C THR A 503 55.69 -0.91 -6.40
N GLY A 504 56.48 -1.98 -6.37
CA GLY A 504 57.45 -2.32 -7.40
C GLY A 504 57.37 -3.80 -7.70
N TRP A 505 57.46 -4.19 -8.97
CA TRP A 505 57.53 -5.60 -9.35
C TRP A 505 58.41 -5.81 -10.56
N LYS A 506 58.95 -7.02 -10.70
CA LYS A 506 59.79 -7.42 -11.82
C LYS A 506 59.01 -8.35 -12.74
N LYS A 507 58.81 -7.95 -14.00
CA LYS A 507 58.17 -8.79 -15.02
C LYS A 507 59.07 -8.85 -16.26
N ASP A 508 59.36 -10.05 -16.75
CA ASP A 508 60.17 -10.28 -17.97
C ASP A 508 61.52 -9.52 -17.96
N GLN A 509 62.22 -9.52 -16.81
CA GLN A 509 63.47 -8.77 -16.56
C GLN A 509 63.37 -7.24 -16.46
N ILE A 510 62.18 -6.65 -16.61
CA ILE A 510 61.95 -5.22 -16.49
C ILE A 510 61.32 -4.91 -15.12
N PHE A 511 61.82 -3.87 -14.46
CA PHE A 511 61.24 -3.37 -13.21
C PHE A 511 60.16 -2.34 -13.51
N PHE A 512 58.97 -2.62 -13.01
CA PHE A 512 57.83 -1.72 -13.01
C PHE A 512 57.60 -1.22 -11.60
N GLY A 513 57.04 -0.02 -11.49
CA GLY A 513 56.67 0.55 -10.21
C GLY A 513 55.54 1.52 -10.35
N ASP A 514 54.72 1.59 -9.33
CA ASP A 514 53.68 2.58 -9.19
C ASP A 514 53.66 3.15 -7.78
N VAL A 515 53.38 4.44 -7.70
CA VAL A 515 53.16 5.14 -6.44
C VAL A 515 51.71 5.56 -6.43
N SER A 516 50.95 5.06 -5.46
CA SER A 516 49.56 5.47 -5.23
C SER A 516 49.44 6.25 -3.92
N THR A 517 48.74 7.38 -3.96
CA THR A 517 48.44 8.21 -2.80
C THR A 517 46.94 8.27 -2.60
N LEU A 518 46.47 7.77 -1.47
CA LEU A 518 45.08 7.83 -1.05
C LEU A 518 44.92 8.91 0.01
N TYR A 519 44.30 10.02 -0.34
CA TYR A 519 43.96 11.10 0.58
C TYR A 519 42.48 11.04 0.95
N LYS A 520 42.16 10.92 2.24
CA LYS A 520 40.78 10.93 2.76
C LYS A 520 40.53 12.22 3.53
N SER A 521 39.54 13.01 3.10
CA SER A 521 39.10 14.22 3.78
C SER A 521 37.57 14.29 3.82
N GLY A 522 37.02 14.16 5.03
CA GLY A 522 35.57 14.05 5.23
C GLY A 522 34.95 12.91 4.42
N ASN A 523 33.93 13.24 3.63
CA ASN A 523 33.23 12.29 2.75
C ASN A 523 33.89 12.12 1.36
N THR A 524 35.04 12.76 1.11
CA THR A 524 35.74 12.68 -0.18
C THR A 524 37.05 11.91 -0.03
N THR A 525 37.30 11.05 -1.01
CA THR A 525 38.53 10.28 -1.14
C THR A 525 39.15 10.58 -2.50
N VAL A 526 40.43 10.92 -2.51
CA VAL A 526 41.19 11.19 -3.73
C VAL A 526 42.28 10.14 -3.80
N ASP A 527 42.25 9.33 -4.85
CA ASP A 527 43.24 8.32 -5.17
C ASP A 527 44.03 8.79 -6.40
N LEU A 528 45.34 8.97 -6.25
CA LEU A 528 46.26 9.31 -7.33
C LEU A 528 47.22 8.16 -7.51
N LYS A 529 47.30 7.59 -8.70
CA LYS A 529 48.23 6.52 -9.03
C LYS A 529 49.16 6.97 -10.16
N LEU A 530 50.45 6.97 -9.88
CA LEU A 530 51.54 7.28 -10.79
C LEU A 530 52.22 5.98 -11.20
N ASP A 531 52.31 5.69 -12.49
CA ASP A 531 53.01 4.51 -13.03
C ASP A 531 54.36 4.90 -13.66
N THR A 532 55.28 3.94 -13.83
CA THR A 532 56.61 4.17 -14.46
C THR A 532 56.53 4.74 -15.88
N HIS A 533 55.42 4.52 -16.58
CA HIS A 533 55.17 5.06 -17.92
C HIS A 533 54.70 6.53 -17.92
N SER A 534 54.89 7.27 -16.82
CA SER A 534 54.45 8.68 -16.66
C SER A 534 52.93 8.89 -16.81
N ASN A 535 52.14 7.84 -16.58
CA ASN A 535 50.68 7.93 -16.58
C ASN A 535 50.19 8.27 -15.17
N VAL A 536 49.46 9.38 -15.05
CA VAL A 536 48.82 9.81 -13.80
C VAL A 536 47.34 9.43 -13.84
N SER A 537 46.93 8.40 -13.11
CA SER A 537 45.52 8.03 -12.94
C SER A 537 44.96 8.69 -11.68
N THR A 538 44.02 9.61 -11.84
CA THR A 538 43.34 10.28 -10.73
C THR A 538 41.93 9.75 -10.61
N LYS A 539 41.51 9.38 -9.40
CA LYS A 539 40.14 8.99 -9.07
C LYS A 539 39.67 9.75 -7.83
N VAL A 540 38.65 10.58 -8.01
CA VAL A 540 37.98 11.32 -6.94
C VAL A 540 36.65 10.66 -6.64
N THR A 541 36.50 10.15 -5.42
CA THR A 541 35.28 9.49 -4.93
C THR A 541 34.66 10.33 -3.83
N ALA A 542 33.45 10.82 -4.06
CA ALA A 542 32.65 11.54 -3.07
C ALA A 542 31.50 10.65 -2.60
N HIS A 543 31.41 10.47 -1.29
CA HIS A 543 30.35 9.74 -0.61
C HIS A 543 29.29 10.72 -0.08
N ASP A 544 28.03 10.29 -0.03
CA ASP A 544 26.92 11.00 0.60
C ASP A 544 26.72 12.46 0.13
N ILE A 545 26.95 12.77 -1.15
CA ILE A 545 26.51 14.05 -1.75
C ILE A 545 24.99 14.20 -1.60
N LEU A 546 24.29 13.07 -1.77
CA LEU A 546 22.91 12.82 -1.39
C LEU A 546 22.91 11.54 -0.53
N PRO A 547 21.93 11.35 0.38
CA PRO A 547 21.85 10.12 1.17
C PRO A 547 21.95 8.88 0.29
N CYS A 548 22.85 7.95 0.64
CA CYS A 548 23.02 6.68 -0.07
C CYS A 548 23.60 6.80 -1.50
N THR A 549 24.24 7.91 -1.85
CA THR A 549 24.84 8.12 -3.19
C THR A 549 26.36 8.19 -3.09
N LYS A 550 27.05 7.52 -4.02
CA LYS A 550 28.50 7.56 -4.19
C LYS A 550 28.80 7.95 -5.63
N VAL A 551 29.56 9.03 -5.81
CA VAL A 551 29.97 9.52 -7.12
C VAL A 551 31.48 9.37 -7.24
N ALA A 552 31.96 8.82 -8.34
CA ALA A 552 33.37 8.68 -8.63
C ALA A 552 33.69 9.29 -9.99
N CYS A 553 34.63 10.21 -10.05
CA CYS A 553 35.21 10.70 -11.30
C CYS A 553 36.63 10.15 -11.42
N SER A 554 36.96 9.52 -12.54
CA SER A 554 38.31 9.03 -12.81
C SER A 554 38.80 9.50 -14.17
N PHE A 555 40.08 9.83 -14.27
CA PHE A 555 40.72 10.26 -15.51
C PHE A 555 42.22 9.92 -15.46
N LYS A 556 42.82 9.69 -16.61
CA LYS A 556 44.26 9.45 -16.78
C LYS A 556 44.89 10.60 -17.57
N ILE A 557 46.06 11.05 -17.16
CA ILE A 557 46.86 12.06 -17.85
C ILE A 557 48.13 11.35 -18.35
N PRO A 558 48.57 11.55 -19.62
CA PRO A 558 48.13 12.57 -20.58
C PRO A 558 46.92 12.20 -21.47
N ASP A 559 46.29 11.04 -21.27
CA ASP A 559 45.17 10.60 -22.12
C ASP A 559 43.88 11.42 -21.89
N HIS A 560 43.70 12.46 -22.71
CA HIS A 560 42.53 13.35 -22.69
C HIS A 560 41.18 12.66 -22.98
N LYS A 561 41.15 11.38 -23.40
CA LYS A 561 39.91 10.63 -23.70
C LYS A 561 39.58 9.56 -22.64
N SER A 562 40.29 9.54 -21.52
CA SER A 562 40.18 8.48 -20.50
C SER A 562 39.19 8.78 -19.37
N GLY A 563 38.53 9.93 -19.39
CA GLY A 563 37.61 10.34 -18.33
C GLY A 563 36.43 9.35 -18.20
N LYS A 564 36.05 9.05 -16.96
CA LYS A 564 34.89 8.21 -16.62
C LYS A 564 34.22 8.78 -15.37
N LEU A 565 32.90 8.91 -15.44
CA LEU A 565 32.05 9.31 -14.33
C LEU A 565 31.17 8.13 -13.93
N ASP A 566 31.34 7.61 -12.72
CA ASP A 566 30.49 6.59 -12.11
C ASP A 566 29.58 7.22 -11.05
N VAL A 567 28.29 6.91 -11.08
CA VAL A 567 27.29 7.35 -10.11
C VAL A 567 26.58 6.11 -9.58
N GLN A 568 26.75 5.85 -8.28
CA GLN A 568 26.19 4.72 -7.56
C GLN A 568 25.15 5.21 -6.57
N TYR A 569 23.93 4.69 -6.68
CA TYR A 569 22.88 4.86 -5.69
C TYR A 569 22.62 3.51 -5.02
N LEU A 570 22.93 3.42 -3.73
CA LEU A 570 22.85 2.18 -2.95
C LEU A 570 21.77 2.32 -1.88
N HIS A 571 20.54 1.97 -2.21
CA HIS A 571 19.49 1.77 -1.23
C HIS A 571 19.62 0.36 -0.63
N PRO A 572 19.22 0.11 0.63
CA PRO A 572 19.26 -1.21 1.24
C PRO A 572 18.60 -2.33 0.44
N HIS A 573 17.78 -2.01 -0.57
CA HIS A 573 16.93 -2.91 -1.34
C HIS A 573 16.89 -2.61 -2.85
N ALA A 574 17.61 -1.58 -3.32
CA ALA A 574 17.67 -1.12 -4.71
C ALA A 574 19.08 -0.55 -4.96
N ALA A 575 19.79 -1.02 -5.99
CA ALA A 575 21.10 -0.48 -6.35
C ALA A 575 21.05 -0.12 -7.82
N ILE A 576 21.41 1.12 -8.10
CA ILE A 576 21.52 1.64 -9.46
C ILE A 576 22.95 2.16 -9.58
N ASP A 577 23.65 1.69 -10.59
CA ASP A 577 24.97 2.19 -10.96
C ASP A 577 24.92 2.65 -12.41
N SER A 578 25.34 3.89 -12.63
CA SER A 578 25.44 4.48 -13.96
C SER A 578 26.88 4.90 -14.17
N SER A 579 27.49 4.43 -15.25
CA SER A 579 28.82 4.87 -15.65
C SER A 579 28.81 5.49 -17.04
N ILE A 580 29.48 6.62 -17.18
CA ILE A 580 29.56 7.40 -18.41
C ILE A 580 31.03 7.62 -18.74
N GLY A 581 31.46 7.16 -19.92
CA GLY A 581 32.75 7.53 -20.49
C GLY A 581 32.72 8.98 -20.96
N LEU A 582 33.62 9.83 -20.44
CA LEU A 582 33.82 11.22 -20.84
C LEU A 582 34.81 11.28 -22.02
N ASN A 583 34.50 10.56 -23.09
CA ASN A 583 35.28 10.50 -24.32
C ASN A 583 34.42 10.96 -25.51
N PRO A 584 35.00 11.17 -26.72
CA PRO A 584 34.24 11.66 -27.88
C PRO A 584 33.07 10.77 -28.31
N THR A 585 33.04 9.51 -27.88
CA THR A 585 31.96 8.55 -28.16
C THR A 585 31.46 7.96 -26.83
N PRO A 586 30.71 8.74 -26.02
CA PRO A 586 30.41 8.35 -24.64
C PRO A 586 29.72 6.99 -24.60
N LEU A 587 30.35 6.05 -23.91
CA LEU A 587 29.73 4.79 -23.56
C LEU A 587 28.96 4.99 -22.25
N LEU A 588 27.65 4.82 -22.31
CA LEU A 588 26.76 4.84 -21.15
C LEU A 588 26.49 3.40 -20.72
N GLU A 589 26.91 3.03 -19.52
CA GLU A 589 26.52 1.76 -18.90
C GLU A 589 25.56 2.05 -17.75
N LEU A 590 24.44 1.34 -17.73
CA LEU A 590 23.43 1.43 -16.69
C LEU A 590 23.22 0.02 -16.14
N SER A 591 23.52 -0.16 -14.86
CA SER A 591 23.21 -1.38 -14.13
C SER A 591 22.20 -1.11 -13.03
N ALA A 592 21.23 -2.01 -12.91
CA ALA A 592 20.21 -1.96 -11.89
C ALA A 592 20.03 -3.35 -11.30
N ALA A 593 20.09 -3.44 -9.99
CA ALA A 593 19.79 -4.65 -9.26
C ALA A 593 18.59 -4.42 -8.34
N ILE A 594 17.78 -5.46 -8.15
CA ILE A 594 16.73 -5.59 -7.15
C ILE A 594 16.90 -6.89 -6.36
N GLY A 595 16.67 -6.89 -5.05
CA GLY A 595 16.88 -8.10 -4.26
C GLY A 595 16.10 -8.14 -2.96
N SER A 596 16.13 -9.32 -2.35
CA SER A 596 15.73 -9.70 -1.00
C SER A 596 16.94 -10.30 -0.27
N LYS A 597 16.80 -10.66 1.02
CA LYS A 597 17.87 -11.34 1.76
C LYS A 597 18.40 -12.60 1.08
N ASP A 598 17.52 -13.33 0.41
CA ASP A 598 17.83 -14.66 -0.12
C ASP A 598 17.97 -14.71 -1.65
N LEU A 599 17.39 -13.74 -2.37
CA LEU A 599 17.33 -13.73 -3.83
C LEU A 599 17.61 -12.32 -4.37
N SER A 600 18.47 -12.22 -5.37
CA SER A 600 18.79 -11.01 -6.11
C SER A 600 18.62 -11.22 -7.61
N LEU A 601 18.17 -10.18 -8.29
CA LEU A 601 17.99 -10.10 -9.72
C LEU A 601 18.62 -8.79 -10.20
N GLY A 602 19.31 -8.81 -11.32
CA GLY A 602 19.95 -7.60 -11.83
C GLY A 602 20.17 -7.64 -13.32
N GLY A 603 20.17 -6.46 -13.93
CA GLY A 603 20.46 -6.26 -15.33
C GLY A 603 21.47 -5.15 -15.54
N GLU A 604 22.24 -5.26 -16.60
CA GLU A 604 23.18 -4.23 -17.04
C GLU A 604 22.99 -4.01 -18.54
N VAL A 605 22.92 -2.74 -18.94
CA VAL A 605 22.76 -2.33 -20.33
C VAL A 605 23.83 -1.30 -20.66
N GLY A 606 24.59 -1.56 -21.72
CA GLY A 606 25.54 -0.62 -22.31
C GLY A 606 24.99 0.00 -23.58
N LEU A 607 25.12 1.32 -23.73
CA LEU A 607 24.72 2.10 -24.89
C LEU A 607 25.92 2.91 -25.40
N ASN A 608 26.24 2.75 -26.68
CA ASN A 608 27.14 3.67 -27.37
C ASN A 608 26.32 4.83 -27.95
N THR A 609 26.54 6.04 -27.43
CA THR A 609 25.80 7.24 -27.83
C THR A 609 26.07 7.68 -29.27
N ALA A 610 27.28 7.40 -29.80
CA ALA A 610 27.65 7.80 -31.16
C ALA A 610 26.95 6.96 -32.24
N SER A 611 26.73 5.67 -31.97
CA SER A 611 26.03 4.76 -32.87
C SER A 611 24.57 4.52 -32.51
N ALA A 612 24.07 5.17 -31.45
CA ALA A 612 22.75 4.94 -30.84
C ALA A 612 22.43 3.44 -30.65
N SER A 613 23.45 2.62 -30.40
CA SER A 613 23.32 1.16 -30.40
C SER A 613 23.74 0.59 -29.06
N PHE A 614 22.95 -0.35 -28.56
CA PHE A 614 23.31 -1.11 -27.38
C PHE A 614 24.52 -2.01 -27.64
N THR A 615 25.49 -1.96 -26.74
CA THR A 615 26.77 -2.67 -26.83
C THR A 615 26.82 -3.91 -25.95
N LYS A 616 26.04 -3.92 -24.85
CA LYS A 616 26.10 -4.94 -23.81
C LYS A 616 24.74 -5.13 -23.17
N TYR A 617 24.32 -6.38 -23.00
CA TYR A 617 23.14 -6.75 -22.23
C TYR A 617 23.51 -7.90 -21.31
N ASN A 618 23.55 -7.63 -20.01
CA ASN A 618 23.71 -8.69 -19.03
C ASN A 618 22.45 -8.81 -18.19
N ALA A 619 22.10 -10.04 -17.85
CA ALA A 619 21.06 -10.35 -16.88
C ALA A 619 21.60 -11.38 -15.90
N GLY A 620 21.25 -11.25 -14.63
CA GLY A 620 21.72 -12.15 -13.60
C GLY A 620 20.69 -12.44 -12.51
N ILE A 621 20.80 -13.63 -11.96
CA ILE A 621 20.06 -14.10 -10.78
C ILE A 621 21.08 -14.60 -9.74
N GLY A 622 20.90 -14.25 -8.48
CA GLY A 622 21.77 -14.71 -7.42
C GLY A 622 20.99 -15.09 -6.16
N ILE A 623 21.29 -16.24 -5.60
CA ILE A 623 20.74 -16.75 -4.35
C ILE A 623 21.81 -16.57 -3.27
N ASN A 624 21.48 -15.89 -2.18
CA ASN A 624 22.40 -15.67 -1.07
C ASN A 624 21.85 -16.32 0.20
N LYS A 625 22.60 -17.26 0.79
CA LYS A 625 22.32 -17.85 2.10
C LYS A 625 23.53 -17.58 2.99
N PRO A 626 23.36 -17.59 4.34
CA PRO A 626 24.46 -17.32 5.25
C PRO A 626 25.67 -18.25 5.04
N ASP A 627 25.42 -19.51 4.63
CA ASP A 627 26.47 -20.51 4.47
C ASP A 627 27.04 -20.55 3.03
N PHE A 628 26.24 -20.19 2.02
CA PHE A 628 26.64 -20.23 0.61
C PHE A 628 25.95 -19.17 -0.24
N SER A 629 26.61 -18.70 -1.29
CA SER A 629 26.03 -17.82 -2.32
C SER A 629 26.23 -18.42 -3.71
N VAL A 630 25.21 -18.28 -4.54
CA VAL A 630 25.20 -18.73 -5.93
C VAL A 630 24.78 -17.57 -6.81
N ALA A 631 25.47 -17.34 -7.93
CA ALA A 631 25.09 -16.35 -8.92
C ALA A 631 25.21 -16.92 -10.32
N VAL A 632 24.22 -16.64 -11.17
CA VAL A 632 24.24 -16.96 -12.60
C VAL A 632 24.08 -15.66 -13.37
N LEU A 633 24.99 -15.42 -14.30
CA LEU A 633 25.07 -14.24 -15.14
C LEU A 633 25.06 -14.67 -16.61
N LEU A 634 24.10 -14.17 -17.36
CA LEU A 634 24.04 -14.28 -18.80
C LEU A 634 24.56 -12.97 -19.41
N CYS A 635 25.59 -13.05 -20.24
CA CYS A 635 26.16 -11.91 -20.94
C CYS A 635 25.90 -12.05 -22.45
N LEU A 636 25.23 -11.06 -23.02
CA LEU A 636 24.90 -10.99 -24.45
C LEU A 636 25.54 -9.74 -25.05
N GLN A 637 26.21 -9.89 -26.20
CA GLN A 637 26.69 -8.79 -27.03
C GLN A 637 25.91 -8.74 -28.35
N LYS A 638 25.90 -7.56 -29.01
CA LYS A 638 25.05 -7.34 -30.19
C LYS A 638 25.42 -8.29 -31.36
N GLY A 639 24.42 -9.10 -31.72
CA GLY A 639 24.21 -9.78 -32.99
C GLY A 639 22.87 -10.54 -32.93
N GLN A 640 21.79 -9.94 -33.45
CA GLN A 640 20.41 -10.47 -33.53
C GLN A 640 19.56 -10.47 -32.24
N LEU A 641 18.72 -9.45 -32.09
CA LEU A 641 17.44 -9.57 -31.37
C LEU A 641 16.30 -9.41 -32.40
N GLU A 642 16.40 -10.21 -33.47
CA GLU A 642 15.31 -10.43 -34.43
C GLU A 642 14.99 -11.93 -34.43
N THR A 643 14.24 -12.39 -33.42
CA THR A 643 13.24 -13.51 -33.42
C THR A 643 12.95 -14.02 -31.99
N PRO A 644 11.74 -14.56 -31.71
CA PRO A 644 11.27 -14.95 -30.37
C PRO A 644 11.66 -16.39 -29.97
N THR A 645 12.89 -16.83 -30.24
CA THR A 645 13.32 -18.24 -30.08
C THR A 645 14.37 -18.49 -28.99
N VAL A 646 14.74 -17.46 -28.21
CA VAL A 646 15.78 -17.55 -27.16
C VAL A 646 15.29 -18.21 -25.86
N GLU A 647 13.99 -18.16 -25.55
CA GLU A 647 13.44 -18.72 -24.29
C GLU A 647 13.62 -20.23 -24.14
N GLY A 648 13.50 -20.99 -25.23
CA GLY A 648 13.59 -22.45 -25.20
C GLY A 648 14.98 -23.01 -24.90
N ASN A 649 16.04 -22.23 -25.16
CA ASN A 649 17.43 -22.67 -25.01
C ASN A 649 18.02 -22.28 -23.64
N ILE A 650 17.58 -21.16 -23.05
CA ILE A 650 17.97 -20.74 -21.70
C ILE A 650 17.40 -21.70 -20.65
N LEU A 651 16.13 -22.13 -20.80
CA LEU A 651 15.53 -23.15 -19.94
C LEU A 651 16.25 -24.50 -20.05
N LYS A 652 16.68 -24.91 -21.25
CA LYS A 652 17.46 -26.14 -21.46
C LYS A 652 18.89 -26.06 -20.88
N ALA A 653 19.54 -24.90 -20.96
CA ALA A 653 20.86 -24.68 -20.36
C ALA A 653 20.80 -24.63 -18.82
N LEU A 654 19.78 -23.97 -18.26
CA LEU A 654 19.51 -23.98 -16.81
C LEU A 654 19.21 -25.39 -16.30
N GLN A 655 18.49 -26.21 -17.07
CA GLN A 655 18.18 -27.59 -16.71
C GLN A 655 19.40 -28.52 -16.82
N SER A 656 20.30 -28.30 -17.79
CA SER A 656 21.60 -28.99 -17.86
C SER A 656 22.54 -28.61 -16.71
N LEU A 657 22.50 -27.36 -16.25
CA LEU A 657 23.30 -26.88 -15.11
C LEU A 657 22.77 -27.41 -13.78
N LEU A 658 21.44 -27.46 -13.60
CA LEU A 658 20.80 -28.07 -12.44
C LEU A 658 21.10 -29.59 -12.36
N ASN A 659 21.16 -30.27 -13.50
CA ASN A 659 21.52 -31.70 -13.55
C ASN A 659 23.03 -31.94 -13.30
N GLY A 660 23.90 -30.99 -13.65
CA GLY A 660 25.34 -31.05 -13.35
C GLY A 660 25.69 -30.72 -11.89
N PHE A 661 24.95 -29.80 -11.26
CA PHE A 661 25.16 -29.40 -9.87
C PHE A 661 24.75 -30.49 -8.85
N LEU A 662 23.90 -31.44 -9.25
CA LEU A 662 23.48 -32.58 -8.42
C LEU A 662 24.52 -33.72 -8.33
N LEU A 663 25.70 -33.59 -8.97
CA LEU A 663 26.78 -34.58 -8.94
C LEU A 663 27.95 -34.24 -8.00
N LEU A 664 27.86 -33.17 -7.20
CA LEU A 664 28.85 -32.89 -6.15
C LEU A 664 28.25 -33.08 -4.74
N PRO A 665 28.06 -34.34 -4.33
CA PRO A 665 28.38 -34.71 -2.96
C PRO A 665 29.17 -36.02 -2.93
N PHE A 666 30.49 -35.95 -3.12
CA PHE A 666 31.39 -37.00 -2.67
C PHE A 666 32.65 -36.36 -2.13
N LEU A 667 32.63 -36.04 -0.83
CA LEU A 667 33.73 -36.19 0.13
C LEU A 667 33.19 -35.80 1.52
N GLY A 668 32.88 -36.82 2.33
CA GLY A 668 32.49 -36.67 3.74
C GLY A 668 31.06 -37.13 4.04
N GLY A 669 30.87 -38.44 4.22
CA GLY A 669 29.55 -39.05 4.35
C GLY A 669 28.88 -38.87 5.72
N VAL A 670 27.56 -38.69 5.70
CA VAL A 670 26.59 -39.36 6.59
C VAL A 670 25.28 -39.57 5.79
N SER A 671 24.73 -40.77 5.92
CA SER A 671 23.54 -41.37 5.31
C SER A 671 22.25 -40.53 5.35
N SER A 672 21.52 -40.41 4.23
CA SER A 672 20.21 -41.07 4.00
C SER A 672 19.41 -40.47 2.81
N THR A 673 19.19 -41.34 1.82
CA THR A 673 18.08 -41.48 0.85
C THR A 673 17.01 -40.38 0.75
N VAL A 674 16.98 -39.66 -0.39
CA VAL A 674 15.73 -39.35 -1.13
C VAL A 674 16.03 -39.45 -2.63
N ALA A 675 15.66 -40.57 -3.23
CA ALA A 675 15.61 -40.73 -4.68
C ALA A 675 14.32 -40.11 -5.22
N VAL A 676 14.43 -39.20 -6.19
CA VAL A 676 13.29 -38.85 -7.06
C VAL A 676 13.73 -39.10 -8.50
N HIS A 677 13.27 -40.23 -9.03
CA HIS A 677 13.35 -40.55 -10.45
C HIS A 677 12.40 -39.65 -11.25
N PHE A 678 12.88 -39.05 -12.32
CA PHE A 678 12.07 -38.74 -13.51
C PHE A 678 12.85 -39.13 -14.77
N PRO A 679 12.27 -39.94 -15.68
CA PRO A 679 12.90 -40.34 -16.93
C PRO A 679 12.62 -39.30 -18.02
N LEU A 680 13.52 -39.15 -19.00
CA LEU A 680 13.20 -38.98 -20.43
C LEU A 680 14.49 -38.74 -21.25
N GLU A 681 14.81 -39.70 -22.11
CA GLU A 681 15.65 -39.51 -23.30
C GLU A 681 15.10 -38.39 -24.18
N LEU A 682 15.93 -37.59 -24.85
CA LEU A 682 15.61 -37.00 -26.15
C LEU A 682 16.87 -36.49 -26.88
N ARG A 683 16.95 -36.85 -28.17
CA ARG A 683 18.05 -36.65 -29.12
C ARG A 683 18.28 -35.19 -29.52
N PHE A 684 19.53 -34.85 -29.81
CA PHE A 684 19.99 -33.56 -30.34
C PHE A 684 19.57 -33.34 -31.80
N SER A 685 19.10 -32.13 -32.12
CA SER A 685 19.04 -31.64 -33.50
C SER A 685 19.39 -30.14 -33.58
N ARG A 686 20.44 -29.89 -34.38
CA ARG A 686 20.95 -28.65 -35.01
C ARG A 686 20.27 -27.32 -34.67
N LEU A 687 21.06 -26.29 -34.31
CA LEU A 687 20.79 -24.93 -34.79
C LEU A 687 22.01 -24.00 -34.82
N CYS A 688 21.87 -22.98 -35.65
CA CYS A 688 22.83 -22.23 -36.47
C CYS A 688 24.00 -21.49 -35.81
N ARG A 689 25.03 -21.33 -36.65
CA ARG A 689 26.30 -20.63 -36.49
C ARG A 689 26.11 -19.15 -36.83
N THR A 690 26.26 -18.26 -35.86
CA THR A 690 26.47 -16.83 -36.11
C THR A 690 27.47 -16.28 -35.08
N ASP A 691 28.57 -15.76 -35.60
CA ASP A 691 29.72 -15.29 -34.83
C ASP A 691 29.40 -13.98 -34.10
N LYS A 692 29.27 -14.04 -32.76
CA LYS A 692 29.85 -13.11 -31.76
C LYS A 692 29.09 -13.13 -30.42
N GLY A 693 29.78 -13.61 -29.37
CA GLY A 693 29.73 -13.01 -28.03
C GLY A 693 28.53 -13.30 -27.12
N GLU A 694 28.21 -14.57 -26.88
CA GLU A 694 27.31 -14.97 -25.79
C GLU A 694 28.04 -15.86 -24.79
N THR A 695 28.01 -15.51 -23.49
CA THR A 695 28.61 -16.30 -22.41
C THR A 695 27.68 -16.44 -21.21
N LEU A 696 27.53 -17.66 -20.70
CA LEU A 696 26.85 -17.95 -19.45
C LEU A 696 27.89 -18.22 -18.35
N LYS A 697 27.83 -17.46 -17.26
CA LYS A 697 28.74 -17.56 -16.12
C LYS A 697 27.96 -17.97 -14.88
N ALA A 698 28.39 -19.02 -14.18
CA ALA A 698 27.85 -19.44 -12.91
C ALA A 698 28.97 -19.40 -11.85
N SER A 699 28.70 -18.75 -10.72
CA SER A 699 29.61 -18.60 -9.59
C SER A 699 28.97 -19.19 -8.34
N TYR A 700 29.76 -19.91 -7.56
CA TYR A 700 29.35 -20.55 -6.31
C TYR A 700 30.41 -20.24 -5.25
N ILE A 701 30.00 -19.91 -4.03
CA ILE A 701 30.89 -19.74 -2.88
C ILE A 701 30.22 -20.31 -1.63
N HIS A 702 30.99 -21.01 -0.80
CA HIS A 702 30.52 -21.68 0.41
C HIS A 702 31.53 -21.47 1.54
N SER A 703 31.06 -21.04 2.71
CA SER A 703 31.89 -20.94 3.92
C SER A 703 31.62 -22.12 4.86
N VAL A 704 32.61 -22.99 5.04
CA VAL A 704 32.54 -24.20 5.85
C VAL A 704 33.18 -23.93 7.23
N ASN A 705 32.44 -24.21 8.30
CA ASN A 705 32.81 -24.04 9.72
C ASN A 705 33.17 -22.60 10.18
N PRO A 706 32.18 -21.70 10.34
CA PRO A 706 32.39 -20.31 10.77
C PRO A 706 33.07 -20.06 12.14
N PRO A 707 32.89 -20.87 13.21
CA PRO A 707 33.38 -20.47 14.54
C PRO A 707 34.83 -20.88 14.88
N TYR A 708 35.45 -21.81 14.15
CA TYR A 708 36.77 -22.38 14.50
C TYR A 708 37.68 -22.53 13.27
N GLY A 709 38.07 -21.41 12.64
CA GLY A 709 38.96 -21.41 11.47
C GLY A 709 38.19 -21.67 10.17
N GLY A 710 37.71 -20.60 9.55
CA GLY A 710 36.84 -20.68 8.38
C GLY A 710 37.60 -21.18 7.14
N THR A 711 37.05 -22.21 6.50
CA THR A 711 37.41 -22.62 5.15
C THR A 711 36.37 -22.05 4.19
N THR A 712 36.79 -21.37 3.12
CA THR A 712 35.89 -20.90 2.07
C THR A 712 36.22 -21.59 0.76
N VAL A 713 35.24 -22.19 0.11
CA VAL A 713 35.37 -22.83 -1.21
C VAL A 713 34.62 -21.99 -2.22
N ALA A 714 35.19 -21.75 -3.39
CA ALA A 714 34.52 -21.11 -4.50
C ALA A 714 34.69 -21.91 -5.80
N ALA A 715 33.67 -21.88 -6.64
CA ALA A 715 33.69 -22.47 -7.97
C ALA A 715 33.11 -21.50 -8.99
N GLU A 716 33.67 -21.49 -10.19
CA GLU A 716 33.23 -20.69 -11.31
C GLU A 716 33.16 -21.57 -12.56
N LEU A 717 32.02 -21.54 -13.24
CA LEU A 717 31.79 -22.21 -14.51
C LEU A 717 31.41 -21.17 -15.54
N THR A 718 32.11 -21.15 -16.67
CA THR A 718 31.78 -20.29 -17.81
C THR A 718 31.56 -21.17 -19.03
N HIS A 719 30.40 -20.99 -19.67
CA HIS A 719 30.07 -21.59 -20.95
C HIS A 719 30.04 -20.49 -22.01
N LYS A 720 30.82 -20.65 -23.08
CA LYS A 720 30.79 -19.75 -24.23
C LYS A 720 29.94 -20.38 -25.33
N PHE A 721 28.80 -19.79 -25.66
CA PHE A 721 27.90 -20.35 -26.67
C PHE A 721 28.51 -20.30 -28.08
N ASN A 722 29.40 -19.32 -28.35
CA ASN A 722 30.01 -19.18 -29.67
C ASN A 722 31.06 -20.26 -29.96
N THR A 723 31.89 -20.60 -28.97
CA THR A 723 32.95 -21.63 -29.13
C THR A 723 32.54 -23.00 -28.61
N TYR A 724 31.36 -23.12 -27.97
CA TYR A 724 30.90 -24.30 -27.24
C TYR A 724 31.92 -24.82 -26.21
N GLU A 725 32.78 -23.93 -25.70
CA GLU A 725 33.80 -24.25 -24.71
C GLU A 725 33.26 -24.05 -23.29
N ASN A 726 33.51 -25.03 -22.43
CA ASN A 726 33.27 -24.98 -20.99
C ASN A 726 34.59 -24.76 -20.26
N SER A 727 34.69 -23.67 -19.50
CA SER A 727 35.80 -23.45 -18.57
C SER A 727 35.29 -23.49 -17.13
N PHE A 728 35.81 -24.41 -16.32
CA PHE A 728 35.54 -24.45 -14.87
C PHE A 728 36.82 -24.15 -14.08
N THR A 729 36.67 -23.42 -12.98
CA THR A 729 37.73 -23.10 -12.03
C THR A 729 37.19 -23.30 -10.62
N ILE A 730 37.91 -24.02 -9.78
CA ILE A 730 37.56 -24.29 -8.38
C ILE A 730 38.71 -23.79 -7.53
N GLY A 731 38.43 -23.17 -6.40
CA GLY A 731 39.45 -22.78 -5.43
C GLY A 731 38.96 -22.85 -4.01
N SER A 732 39.91 -22.90 -3.09
CA SER A 732 39.64 -22.89 -1.65
C SER A 732 40.57 -21.93 -0.96
N ALA A 733 40.10 -21.33 0.13
CA ALA A 733 40.87 -20.50 1.04
C ALA A 733 40.71 -21.09 2.45
N HIS A 734 41.82 -21.42 3.08
CA HIS A 734 41.88 -22.02 4.41
C HIS A 734 42.72 -21.14 5.32
N VAL A 735 42.13 -20.71 6.44
CA VAL A 735 42.88 -20.04 7.51
C VAL A 735 43.53 -21.13 8.37
N VAL A 736 44.86 -21.21 8.34
CA VAL A 736 45.63 -22.24 9.07
C VAL A 736 45.83 -21.84 10.52
N ASP A 737 46.17 -20.57 10.74
CA ASP A 737 46.28 -19.93 12.05
C ASP A 737 45.88 -18.43 11.93
N PRO A 738 45.78 -17.65 13.02
CA PRO A 738 45.38 -16.24 12.94
C PRO A 738 46.27 -15.35 12.07
N TYR A 739 47.46 -15.83 11.69
CA TYR A 739 48.46 -15.08 10.94
C TYR A 739 48.69 -15.64 9.52
N THR A 740 48.16 -16.82 9.19
CA THR A 740 48.50 -17.58 7.98
C THR A 740 47.24 -18.04 7.25
N MET A 741 47.12 -17.64 5.98
CA MET A 741 46.05 -18.02 5.07
C MET A 741 46.63 -18.73 3.84
N MET A 742 46.05 -19.86 3.48
CA MET A 742 46.42 -20.63 2.29
C MET A 742 45.26 -20.60 1.29
N LYS A 743 45.52 -20.26 0.03
CA LYS A 743 44.57 -20.36 -1.08
C LYS A 743 45.04 -21.37 -2.13
N THR A 744 44.12 -22.14 -2.69
CA THR A 744 44.40 -23.05 -3.81
C THR A 744 43.41 -22.82 -4.93
N ARG A 745 43.83 -23.07 -6.17
CA ARG A 745 43.01 -22.92 -7.38
C ARG A 745 43.36 -24.01 -8.37
N LEU A 746 42.34 -24.65 -8.92
CA LEU A 746 42.41 -25.63 -9.98
C LEU A 746 41.52 -25.21 -11.15
N SER A 747 42.05 -25.25 -12.36
CA SER A 747 41.29 -24.97 -13.58
C SER A 747 41.18 -26.23 -14.45
N ASN A 748 40.10 -26.32 -15.24
CA ASN A 748 39.85 -27.40 -16.20
C ASN A 748 40.99 -27.64 -17.22
N ASN A 749 41.83 -26.61 -17.43
CA ASN A 749 42.99 -26.70 -18.31
C ASN A 749 44.14 -27.50 -17.70
N GLY A 750 44.01 -27.96 -16.45
CA GLY A 750 45.04 -28.69 -15.70
C GLY A 750 45.93 -27.78 -14.84
N LYS A 751 45.73 -26.45 -14.92
CA LYS A 751 46.51 -25.47 -14.14
C LYS A 751 46.16 -25.56 -12.67
N PHE A 752 47.18 -25.74 -11.84
CA PHE A 752 47.08 -25.71 -10.38
C PHE A 752 47.87 -24.52 -9.84
N ALA A 753 47.25 -23.67 -9.02
CA ALA A 753 47.91 -22.56 -8.37
C ALA A 753 47.70 -22.60 -6.84
N MET A 754 48.73 -22.26 -6.10
CA MET A 754 48.74 -22.23 -4.64
C MET A 754 49.30 -20.90 -4.16
N LEU A 755 48.71 -20.35 -3.10
CA LEU A 755 49.12 -19.11 -2.47
C LEU A 755 49.16 -19.30 -0.96
N CYS A 756 50.25 -18.88 -0.32
CA CYS A 756 50.41 -18.88 1.13
C CYS A 756 50.73 -17.45 1.57
N GLN A 757 49.88 -16.87 2.39
CA GLN A 757 50.02 -15.52 2.91
C GLN A 757 50.20 -15.58 4.42
N ARG A 758 51.29 -15.00 4.93
CA ARG A 758 51.62 -15.00 6.35
C ARG A 758 51.95 -13.59 6.85
N GLU A 759 51.35 -13.21 7.96
CA GLU A 759 51.71 -12.02 8.73
C GLU A 759 52.96 -12.32 9.56
N TRP A 760 54.10 -11.71 9.20
CA TRP A 760 55.38 -11.91 9.91
C TRP A 760 55.65 -10.80 10.94
N ARG A 761 55.11 -9.60 10.70
CA ARG A 761 55.10 -8.48 11.65
C ARG A 761 53.72 -7.85 11.65
N PRO A 762 53.30 -7.13 12.72
CA PRO A 762 52.00 -6.49 12.77
C PRO A 762 51.70 -5.70 11.49
N LYS A 763 50.65 -6.08 10.78
CA LYS A 763 50.16 -5.49 9.53
C LYS A 763 51.11 -5.59 8.32
N SER A 764 52.17 -6.41 8.40
CA SER A 764 53.10 -6.68 7.29
C SER A 764 53.00 -8.14 6.84
N LEU A 765 52.81 -8.35 5.54
CA LEU A 765 52.43 -9.63 4.96
C LEU A 765 53.50 -10.13 3.97
N ILE A 766 53.82 -11.42 4.07
CA ILE A 766 54.60 -12.16 3.08
C ILE A 766 53.64 -13.08 2.34
N THR A 767 53.61 -13.00 1.02
CA THR A 767 52.80 -13.86 0.16
C THR A 767 53.70 -14.64 -0.79
N VAL A 768 53.59 -15.96 -0.77
CA VAL A 768 54.27 -16.88 -1.69
C VAL A 768 53.22 -17.49 -2.60
N SER A 769 53.35 -17.36 -3.91
CA SER A 769 52.42 -17.97 -4.87
C SER A 769 53.15 -18.80 -5.93
N GLY A 770 52.58 -19.94 -6.27
CA GLY A 770 53.08 -20.84 -7.29
C GLY A 770 51.98 -21.26 -8.26
N GLU A 771 52.28 -21.35 -9.56
CA GLU A 771 51.40 -21.96 -10.57
C GLU A 771 52.14 -23.05 -11.34
N TYR A 772 51.49 -24.20 -11.47
CA TYR A 772 51.93 -25.37 -12.20
C TYR A 772 50.97 -25.62 -13.36
N ASP A 773 51.51 -25.62 -14.60
CA ASP A 773 50.76 -25.94 -15.81
C ASP A 773 51.30 -27.26 -16.40
N PRO A 774 50.57 -28.37 -16.28
CA PRO A 774 51.02 -29.69 -16.75
C PRO A 774 51.06 -29.81 -18.28
N LYS A 775 50.45 -28.89 -19.03
CA LYS A 775 50.40 -28.92 -20.50
C LYS A 775 51.51 -28.11 -21.17
N ALA A 776 52.32 -27.38 -20.40
CA ALA A 776 53.46 -26.64 -20.93
C ALA A 776 54.64 -27.61 -21.16
N ASN A 777 54.99 -27.84 -22.44
CA ASN A 777 55.96 -28.85 -22.90
C ASN A 777 57.45 -28.58 -22.50
N ASN A 778 57.68 -27.75 -21.49
CA ASN A 778 58.97 -27.46 -20.81
C ASN A 778 58.65 -26.64 -19.54
N GLY A 779 57.94 -27.27 -18.60
CA GLY A 779 57.25 -26.64 -17.47
C GLY A 779 58.15 -25.89 -16.49
N ALA A 780 58.33 -24.59 -16.69
CA ALA A 780 58.76 -23.70 -15.61
C ALA A 780 57.57 -23.48 -14.66
N THR A 781 57.67 -24.00 -13.43
CA THR A 781 56.80 -23.59 -12.32
C THR A 781 56.95 -22.09 -12.12
N LYS A 782 55.84 -21.35 -12.23
CA LYS A 782 55.90 -19.90 -12.00
C LYS A 782 55.81 -19.65 -10.51
N LEU A 783 56.89 -19.16 -9.91
CA LEU A 783 56.97 -18.85 -8.48
C LEU A 783 57.11 -17.34 -8.29
N GLY A 784 56.15 -16.76 -7.57
CA GLY A 784 56.16 -15.35 -7.18
C GLY A 784 56.31 -15.18 -5.67
N LEU A 785 56.97 -14.10 -5.29
CA LEU A 785 57.11 -13.65 -3.91
C LEU A 785 56.64 -12.21 -3.82
N ALA A 786 55.64 -11.95 -2.99
CA ALA A 786 55.17 -10.60 -2.70
C ALA A 786 55.41 -10.24 -1.23
N LEU A 787 56.10 -9.13 -0.99
CA LEU A 787 56.34 -8.57 0.34
C LEU A 787 55.57 -7.26 0.48
N ALA A 788 54.68 -7.17 1.46
CA ALA A 788 53.95 -5.95 1.80
C ALA A 788 54.35 -5.46 3.20
N LEU A 789 55.09 -4.37 3.27
CA LEU A 789 55.55 -3.75 4.51
C LEU A 789 54.64 -2.60 4.90
N LYS A 790 54.27 -2.57 6.18
CA LYS A 790 53.57 -1.45 6.80
C LYS A 790 54.37 -0.99 8.03
N PRO A 791 55.18 0.07 7.90
CA PRO A 791 55.99 0.60 9.00
C PRO A 791 55.14 1.22 10.13
#